data_AF-A0A256H852-F1
#
_entry.id   AF-A0A256H852-F1
#
_cell.length_a   1.000
_cell.length_b   1.000
_cell.length_c   1.000
_cell.angle_alpha   90.00
_cell.angle_beta   90.00
_cell.angle_gamma   90.00
#
_symmetry.space_group_name_H-M   'P 1'
#
loop_
_entity.id
_entity.type
_entity.pdbx_description
1 polymer ?
#
loop_
_entity_poly.entity_id
_entity_poly.type
_entity_poly.pdbx_seq_one_letter_code
_entity_poly.pdbx_strand_id
1 'polypeptide(L)'
;MSSDAAKGDRIRELMATEGDAVAENTRGFNRGRYESTGRLDDYEELKAEAREIKEDAIARLPELIDEVKASVEANGGTVYVADGAADANRYVTELTAEERDADRLVKSKSMTSEEIEVNEALEAEGVEVIETDLGEWVLQLADEAPSHIVAPAIHKSREGISELFAERFDLDDPPETAEELTMFARERLGELVEGADVGMTGANFVAADSGTMLLVTSEGNARKTVSATDTHVAVAGVEKLVPTVEDFSPFVELIGRSGTGQDVTSYISTLTPPVDSPVPDFESDDEPLADGSGDDRDFHLVLIDNGRMEMREDEQLKETLYCIRCSACSNACGNFQSVGGHAFGGETYSGGIATGWEAGIEGLDVAAEFNDLCTGCSRCVPACPVGIDIPWINTVVRDRINRGEADPGQTDWMFEELVPDEEPAGLDLATRLVGNYETLAKWGSRTAPVANRLSDAGPLRALAERVAGIDRRRDLPEFASEPLVDWFAARGGARVPAAEAEREAVLYPDTATNYVDVDRGKAAVRALEALGVHVRVPDLPGSGRPPLSQGMIATAESAAEDVYAGLATHVDAGRDVVVIEPSDLAMFRSEYEKFLPETSHERLAAASYDVMEYVFGLLENGGDPAALRAPVEGTGPVAAGKRVAYHPHCQARTIGVGEHATAVMEALGYDVRVSDTECCGMAGSFGYKNDYYELSMDVGEPIREQFGDTDRTVVAAGTSCTEQIDALLGDAPMHPVELVAPRE
;
A
#
# COMPACT_ATOMS: atom_id res chain seq x y z
N MET A 1 10.54 -20.64 -22.06
CA MET A 1 10.64 -20.58 -20.58
C MET A 1 9.36 -19.86 -20.15
N SER A 2 8.64 -20.34 -19.14
CA SER A 2 7.35 -19.73 -18.73
C SER A 2 7.57 -18.26 -18.39
N SER A 3 6.59 -17.40 -18.65
CA SER A 3 6.54 -16.00 -18.20
C SER A 3 6.88 -15.86 -16.70
N ASP A 4 6.46 -16.84 -15.91
CA ASP A 4 6.53 -16.81 -14.45
C ASP A 4 7.97 -16.94 -13.92
N ALA A 5 8.80 -17.76 -14.58
CA ALA A 5 10.21 -17.89 -14.24
C ALA A 5 10.96 -16.56 -14.43
N ALA A 6 10.56 -15.75 -15.42
CA ALA A 6 11.17 -14.44 -15.66
C ALA A 6 10.77 -13.41 -14.58
N LYS A 7 9.54 -13.49 -14.05
CA LYS A 7 9.07 -12.59 -12.99
C LYS A 7 9.80 -12.82 -11.66
N GLY A 8 9.88 -14.08 -11.21
CA GLY A 8 10.63 -14.41 -10.00
C GLY A 8 12.13 -14.14 -10.11
N ASP A 9 12.71 -14.27 -11.32
CA ASP A 9 14.11 -13.90 -11.61
C ASP A 9 14.32 -12.38 -11.48
N ARG A 10 13.45 -11.56 -12.09
CA ARG A 10 13.50 -10.08 -12.02
C ARG A 10 13.36 -9.58 -10.58
N ILE A 11 12.43 -10.13 -9.80
CA ILE A 11 12.26 -9.77 -8.39
C ILE A 11 13.54 -10.04 -7.58
N ARG A 12 14.18 -11.20 -7.80
CA ARG A 12 15.44 -11.54 -7.14
C ARG A 12 16.58 -10.61 -7.54
N GLU A 13 16.65 -10.22 -8.80
CA GLU A 13 17.63 -9.26 -9.29
C GLU A 13 17.44 -7.91 -8.59
N LEU A 14 16.23 -7.35 -8.61
CA LEU A 14 15.91 -6.07 -7.97
C LEU A 14 16.20 -6.07 -6.47
N MET A 15 15.82 -7.12 -5.73
CA MET A 15 16.17 -7.21 -4.31
C MET A 15 17.69 -7.21 -4.09
N ALA A 16 18.45 -7.88 -4.95
CA ALA A 16 19.90 -7.98 -4.83
C ALA A 16 20.63 -6.69 -5.24
N THR A 17 20.08 -5.91 -6.16
CA THR A 17 20.74 -4.70 -6.71
C THR A 17 20.24 -3.40 -6.07
N GLU A 18 18.97 -3.34 -5.69
CA GLU A 18 18.30 -2.11 -5.24
C GLU A 18 17.71 -2.22 -3.83
N GLY A 19 17.41 -3.44 -3.37
CA GLY A 19 16.61 -3.69 -2.16
C GLY A 19 17.12 -3.01 -0.90
N ASP A 20 18.43 -3.05 -0.64
CA ASP A 20 19.04 -2.42 0.55
C ASP A 20 18.83 -0.90 0.56
N ALA A 21 19.08 -0.23 -0.57
CA ALA A 21 18.94 1.22 -0.70
C ALA A 21 17.46 1.63 -0.59
N VAL A 22 16.57 0.89 -1.23
CA VAL A 22 15.12 1.10 -1.13
C VAL A 22 14.66 0.93 0.32
N ALA A 23 15.05 -0.16 0.98
CA ALA A 23 14.66 -0.48 2.36
C ALA A 23 15.13 0.59 3.34
N GLU A 24 16.40 1.00 3.27
CA GLU A 24 16.96 2.03 4.16
C GLU A 24 16.19 3.34 4.07
N ASN A 25 16.00 3.85 2.84
CA ASN A 25 15.35 5.13 2.60
C ASN A 25 13.85 5.11 2.95
N THR A 26 13.11 4.11 2.46
CA THR A 26 11.66 4.01 2.70
C THR A 26 11.32 3.81 4.19
N ARG A 27 12.09 3.00 4.92
CA ARG A 27 11.93 2.83 6.38
C ARG A 27 12.30 4.12 7.12
N GLY A 28 13.33 4.84 6.65
CA GLY A 28 13.72 6.16 7.15
C GLY A 28 12.59 7.17 7.02
N PHE A 29 12.01 7.29 5.83
CA PHE A 29 10.85 8.16 5.57
C PHE A 29 9.64 7.78 6.41
N ASN A 30 9.35 6.47 6.54
CA ASN A 30 8.21 6.01 7.32
C ASN A 30 8.36 6.32 8.83
N ARG A 31 9.58 6.18 9.39
CA ARG A 31 9.87 6.62 10.76
C ARG A 31 9.70 8.13 10.92
N GLY A 32 10.25 8.91 9.98
CA GLY A 32 10.09 10.37 9.97
C GLY A 32 8.62 10.79 9.93
N ARG A 33 7.78 10.09 9.15
CA ARG A 33 6.33 10.31 9.11
C ARG A 33 5.70 10.13 10.48
N TYR A 34 5.97 9.03 11.18
CA TYR A 34 5.42 8.81 12.52
C TYR A 34 5.83 9.91 13.52
N GLU A 35 7.11 10.30 13.50
CA GLU A 35 7.63 11.35 14.38
C GLU A 35 7.06 12.74 14.04
N SER A 36 6.84 13.02 12.76
CA SER A 36 6.35 14.30 12.25
C SER A 36 4.84 14.46 12.45
N THR A 37 4.06 13.46 12.06
CA THR A 37 2.59 13.45 12.24
C THR A 37 2.19 13.33 13.70
N GLY A 38 2.95 12.61 14.53
CA GLY A 38 2.70 12.54 15.97
C GLY A 38 2.91 13.86 16.74
N ARG A 39 3.46 14.90 16.09
CA ARG A 39 3.58 16.26 16.65
C ARG A 39 2.45 17.20 16.22
N LEU A 40 1.51 16.72 15.42
CA LEU A 40 0.41 17.47 14.83
C LEU A 40 -0.89 17.04 15.53
N ASP A 41 -1.41 17.91 16.41
CA ASP A 41 -2.59 17.58 17.23
C ASP A 41 -3.87 17.39 16.39
N ASP A 42 -3.93 18.04 15.23
CA ASP A 42 -5.05 18.11 14.28
C ASP A 42 -4.83 17.24 13.01
N TYR A 43 -3.93 16.26 13.05
CA TYR A 43 -3.58 15.44 11.87
C TYR A 43 -4.79 14.77 11.19
N GLU A 44 -5.69 14.15 11.96
CA GLU A 44 -6.87 13.51 11.37
C GLU A 44 -7.92 14.51 10.86
N GLU A 45 -7.98 15.71 11.44
CA GLU A 45 -8.85 16.81 10.94
C GLU A 45 -8.33 17.32 9.60
N LEU A 46 -7.02 17.55 9.48
CA LEU A 46 -6.37 17.96 8.23
C LEU A 46 -6.53 16.91 7.13
N LYS A 47 -6.45 15.61 7.48
CA LYS A 47 -6.72 14.51 6.51
C LYS A 47 -8.15 14.54 6.01
N ALA A 48 -9.11 14.78 6.90
CA ALA A 48 -10.52 14.90 6.53
C ALA A 48 -10.77 16.11 5.63
N GLU A 49 -10.19 17.27 5.96
CA GLU A 49 -10.26 18.49 5.15
C GLU A 49 -9.64 18.28 3.76
N ALA A 50 -8.43 17.71 3.70
CA ALA A 50 -7.76 17.40 2.43
C ALA A 50 -8.60 16.45 1.57
N ARG A 51 -9.23 15.45 2.18
CA ARG A 51 -10.12 14.52 1.48
C ARG A 51 -11.37 15.23 0.95
N GLU A 52 -12.04 16.05 1.76
CA GLU A 52 -13.23 16.81 1.36
C GLU A 52 -12.94 17.72 0.15
N ILE A 53 -11.80 18.42 0.17
CA ILE A 53 -11.36 19.26 -0.96
C ILE A 53 -11.17 18.41 -2.22
N LYS A 54 -10.53 17.25 -2.12
CA LYS A 54 -10.33 16.36 -3.27
C LYS A 54 -11.66 15.80 -3.79
N GLU A 55 -12.57 15.38 -2.92
CA GLU A 55 -13.89 14.89 -3.31
C GLU A 55 -14.70 15.97 -4.05
N ASP A 56 -14.75 17.19 -3.50
CA ASP A 56 -15.43 18.34 -4.11
C ASP A 56 -14.80 18.73 -5.45
N ALA A 57 -13.46 18.82 -5.51
CA ALA A 57 -12.76 19.18 -6.74
C ALA A 57 -12.98 18.16 -7.86
N ILE A 58 -12.90 16.87 -7.56
CA ILE A 58 -13.15 15.82 -8.55
C ILE A 58 -14.63 15.79 -8.97
N ALA A 59 -15.57 15.98 -8.04
CA ALA A 59 -16.99 16.05 -8.39
C ALA A 59 -17.30 17.19 -9.37
N ARG A 60 -16.71 18.37 -9.16
CA ARG A 60 -16.89 19.58 -9.99
C ARG A 60 -15.87 19.76 -11.11
N LEU A 61 -15.09 18.73 -11.42
CA LEU A 61 -13.92 18.84 -12.29
C LEU A 61 -14.17 19.56 -13.64
N PRO A 62 -15.26 19.27 -14.40
CA PRO A 62 -15.57 20.03 -15.62
C PRO A 62 -15.71 21.55 -15.41
N GLU A 63 -16.32 21.94 -14.30
CA GLU A 63 -16.56 23.35 -13.95
C GLU A 63 -15.25 24.03 -13.57
N LEU A 64 -14.37 23.33 -12.84
CA LEU A 64 -13.03 23.82 -12.49
C LEU A 64 -12.13 23.98 -13.72
N ILE A 65 -12.25 23.13 -14.73
CA ILE A 65 -11.52 23.26 -16.01
C ILE A 65 -11.94 24.56 -16.72
N ASP A 66 -13.24 24.85 -16.79
CA ASP A 66 -13.74 26.08 -17.38
C ASP A 66 -13.31 27.33 -16.59
N GLU A 67 -13.33 27.23 -15.26
CA GLU A 67 -12.94 28.32 -14.35
C GLU A 67 -11.44 28.64 -14.42
N VAL A 68 -10.57 27.62 -14.34
CA VAL A 68 -9.11 27.80 -14.44
C VAL A 68 -8.71 28.33 -15.81
N LYS A 69 -9.40 27.91 -16.87
CA LYS A 69 -9.19 28.47 -18.21
C LYS A 69 -9.47 29.96 -18.23
N ALA A 70 -10.60 30.39 -17.69
CA ALA A 70 -10.97 31.79 -17.65
C ALA A 70 -10.01 32.64 -16.79
N SER A 71 -9.56 32.12 -15.64
CA SER A 71 -8.64 32.84 -14.75
C SER A 71 -7.24 32.96 -15.34
N VAL A 72 -6.67 31.89 -15.90
CA VAL A 72 -5.36 31.91 -16.56
C VAL A 72 -5.37 32.81 -17.80
N GLU A 73 -6.41 32.74 -18.64
CA GLU A 73 -6.54 33.63 -19.81
C GLU A 73 -6.70 35.10 -19.39
N ALA A 74 -7.37 35.38 -18.26
CA ALA A 74 -7.49 36.74 -17.73
C ALA A 74 -6.15 37.28 -17.20
N ASN A 75 -5.24 36.42 -16.75
CA ASN A 75 -3.87 36.79 -16.37
C ASN A 75 -2.94 36.97 -17.58
N GLY A 76 -3.40 36.61 -18.79
CA GLY A 76 -2.59 36.69 -20.02
C GLY A 76 -1.88 35.39 -20.40
N GLY A 77 -2.16 34.27 -19.73
CA GLY A 77 -1.67 32.95 -20.11
C GLY A 77 -2.58 32.22 -21.11
N THR A 78 -2.11 31.07 -21.58
CA THR A 78 -2.86 30.17 -22.48
C THR A 78 -3.17 28.86 -21.78
N VAL A 79 -4.38 28.32 -21.94
CA VAL A 79 -4.74 26.99 -21.45
C VAL A 79 -5.05 26.05 -22.61
N TYR A 80 -4.36 24.92 -22.65
CA TYR A 80 -4.64 23.81 -23.55
C TYR A 80 -5.11 22.60 -22.73
N VAL A 81 -6.25 22.03 -23.09
CA VAL A 81 -6.78 20.81 -22.45
C VAL A 81 -6.60 19.67 -23.44
N ALA A 82 -5.67 18.78 -23.13
CA ALA A 82 -5.30 17.64 -23.96
C ALA A 82 -6.15 16.41 -23.62
N ASP A 83 -6.64 15.73 -24.65
CA ASP A 83 -7.42 14.49 -24.48
C ASP A 83 -6.55 13.33 -23.93
N GLY A 84 -5.25 13.30 -24.26
CA GLY A 84 -4.30 12.28 -23.81
C GLY A 84 -2.86 12.59 -24.22
N ALA A 85 -1.94 11.64 -23.98
CA ALA A 85 -0.50 11.83 -24.16
C ALA A 85 -0.10 12.35 -25.55
N ALA A 86 -0.57 11.70 -26.62
CA ALA A 86 -0.26 12.11 -28.00
C ALA A 86 -0.78 13.52 -28.34
N ASP A 87 -1.88 13.95 -27.72
CA ASP A 87 -2.46 15.27 -27.93
C ASP A 87 -1.66 16.36 -27.20
N ALA A 88 -1.25 16.08 -25.97
CA ALA A 88 -0.40 16.94 -25.17
C ALA A 88 0.98 17.12 -25.82
N ASN A 89 1.63 16.02 -26.22
CA ASN A 89 2.94 16.06 -26.88
C ASN A 89 2.90 16.86 -28.18
N ARG A 90 1.85 16.69 -29.00
CA ARG A 90 1.71 17.49 -30.22
C ARG A 90 1.75 18.98 -29.90
N TYR A 91 0.94 19.43 -28.94
CA TYR A 91 0.88 20.84 -28.58
C TYR A 91 2.20 21.36 -28.00
N VAL A 92 2.82 20.61 -27.08
CA VAL A 92 4.09 20.99 -26.45
C VAL A 92 5.21 21.05 -27.48
N THR A 93 5.30 20.06 -28.37
CA THR A 93 6.32 20.02 -29.43
C THR A 93 6.12 21.14 -30.45
N GLU A 94 4.89 21.40 -30.91
CA GLU A 94 4.60 22.53 -31.81
C GLU A 94 5.02 23.86 -31.17
N LEU A 95 4.67 24.08 -29.90
CA LEU A 95 5.05 25.29 -29.17
C LEU A 95 6.58 25.42 -29.02
N THR A 96 7.25 24.40 -28.52
CA THR A 96 8.66 24.46 -28.15
C THR A 96 9.58 24.42 -29.38
N ALA A 97 9.39 23.44 -30.26
CA ALA A 97 10.29 23.22 -31.39
C ALA A 97 9.95 24.12 -32.59
N GLU A 98 8.67 24.35 -32.90
CA GLU A 98 8.29 25.11 -34.11
C GLU A 98 8.08 26.60 -33.84
N GLU A 99 7.34 26.95 -32.79
CA GLU A 99 7.01 28.36 -32.54
C GLU A 99 8.12 29.13 -31.81
N ARG A 100 8.80 28.48 -30.85
CA ARG A 100 9.91 29.09 -30.11
C ARG A 100 11.28 28.80 -30.73
N ASP A 101 11.39 27.81 -31.64
CA ASP A 101 12.65 27.39 -32.26
C ASP A 101 13.72 27.10 -31.17
N ALA A 102 13.29 26.45 -30.08
CA ALA A 102 14.11 26.22 -28.90
C ALA A 102 15.17 25.14 -29.15
N ASP A 103 16.42 25.43 -28.80
CA ASP A 103 17.50 24.43 -28.80
C ASP A 103 17.44 23.60 -27.50
N ARG A 104 17.06 24.22 -26.38
CA ARG A 104 17.03 23.58 -25.05
C ARG A 104 15.77 23.90 -24.25
N LEU A 105 15.19 22.86 -23.67
CA LEU A 105 14.16 22.95 -22.64
C LEU A 105 14.69 22.39 -21.32
N VAL A 106 14.57 23.17 -20.24
CA VAL A 106 14.83 22.69 -18.88
C VAL A 106 13.52 22.45 -18.18
N LYS A 107 13.41 21.34 -17.45
CA LYS A 107 12.18 21.00 -16.74
C LYS A 107 12.40 20.63 -15.28
N SER A 108 11.45 20.97 -14.44
CA SER A 108 11.35 20.40 -13.10
C SER A 108 10.61 19.07 -13.15
N LYS A 109 11.00 18.14 -12.28
CA LYS A 109 10.34 16.86 -12.09
C LYS A 109 8.81 16.94 -12.07
N SER A 110 8.16 16.15 -12.92
CA SER A 110 6.70 16.02 -12.95
C SER A 110 6.30 14.62 -13.41
N MET A 111 5.49 13.93 -12.60
CA MET A 111 4.97 12.62 -13.01
C MET A 111 4.13 12.71 -14.28
N THR A 112 3.44 13.83 -14.50
CA THR A 112 2.59 14.01 -15.68
C THR A 112 3.42 14.25 -16.95
N SER A 113 4.65 14.77 -16.83
CA SER A 113 5.54 14.85 -17.99
C SER A 113 6.15 13.49 -18.35
N GLU A 114 6.41 12.64 -17.34
CA GLU A 114 6.82 11.24 -17.56
C GLU A 114 5.68 10.41 -18.16
N GLU A 115 4.45 10.59 -17.65
CA GLU A 115 3.23 9.92 -18.15
C GLU A 115 2.99 10.10 -19.65
N ILE A 116 3.42 11.24 -20.20
CA ILE A 116 3.27 11.52 -21.62
C ILE A 116 4.58 11.34 -22.39
N GLU A 117 5.66 10.87 -21.76
CA GLU A 117 6.97 10.69 -22.42
C GLU A 117 7.46 11.98 -23.14
N VAL A 118 7.26 13.15 -22.50
CA VAL A 118 7.47 14.44 -23.18
C VAL A 118 8.92 14.64 -23.63
N ASN A 119 9.87 14.05 -22.91
CA ASN A 119 11.29 14.15 -23.21
C ASN A 119 11.57 13.56 -24.60
N GLU A 120 11.12 12.32 -24.83
CA GLU A 120 11.32 11.61 -26.09
C GLU A 120 10.61 12.30 -27.26
N ALA A 121 9.41 12.84 -27.03
CA ALA A 121 8.67 13.58 -28.04
C ALA A 121 9.38 14.87 -28.48
N LEU A 122 10.05 15.57 -27.56
CA LEU A 122 10.83 16.79 -27.85
C LEU A 122 12.20 16.48 -28.44
N GLU A 123 12.89 15.47 -27.91
CA GLU A 123 14.19 15.01 -28.42
C GLU A 123 14.10 14.50 -29.86
N ALA A 124 12.97 13.89 -30.24
CA ALA A 124 12.70 13.47 -31.62
C ALA A 124 12.68 14.63 -32.63
N GLU A 125 12.34 15.84 -32.19
CA GLU A 125 12.38 17.07 -32.99
C GLU A 125 13.68 17.88 -32.79
N GLY A 126 14.62 17.34 -32.02
CA GLY A 126 15.96 17.92 -31.85
C GLY A 126 16.11 18.91 -30.70
N VAL A 127 15.12 19.02 -29.82
CA VAL A 127 15.20 19.84 -28.60
C VAL A 127 15.93 19.06 -27.50
N GLU A 128 16.98 19.65 -26.91
CA GLU A 128 17.65 19.07 -25.75
C GLU A 128 16.78 19.26 -24.50
N VAL A 129 16.29 18.18 -23.90
CA VAL A 129 15.48 18.23 -22.68
C VAL A 129 16.37 17.91 -21.47
N ILE A 130 16.39 18.79 -20.47
CA ILE A 130 17.23 18.62 -19.27
C ILE A 130 16.36 18.60 -18.02
N GLU A 131 16.50 17.54 -17.23
CA GLU A 131 15.93 17.47 -15.90
C GLU A 131 16.69 18.33 -14.90
N THR A 132 15.97 19.14 -14.13
CA THR A 132 16.56 20.05 -13.13
C THR A 132 16.42 19.54 -11.71
N ASP A 133 15.67 18.45 -11.50
CA ASP A 133 15.66 17.72 -10.23
C ASP A 133 16.90 16.84 -10.16
N LEU A 134 17.60 16.83 -9.03
CA LEU A 134 18.84 16.09 -8.88
C LEU A 134 18.62 14.59 -9.09
N GLY A 135 17.54 14.05 -8.56
CA GLY A 135 17.22 12.64 -8.70
C GLY A 135 16.93 12.29 -10.14
N GLU A 136 16.05 13.04 -10.81
CA GLU A 136 15.73 12.80 -12.23
C GLU A 136 16.94 13.03 -13.14
N TRP A 137 17.77 14.04 -12.86
CA TRP A 137 18.99 14.28 -13.64
C TRP A 137 20.00 13.14 -13.51
N VAL A 138 20.14 12.57 -12.30
CA VAL A 138 20.95 11.37 -12.09
C VAL A 138 20.43 10.19 -12.91
N LEU A 139 19.10 10.03 -13.02
CA LEU A 139 18.49 8.96 -13.81
C LEU A 139 18.60 9.20 -15.31
N GLN A 140 18.42 10.44 -15.77
CA GLN A 140 18.66 10.85 -17.14
C GLN A 140 20.12 10.58 -17.56
N LEU A 141 21.07 10.85 -16.66
CA LEU A 141 22.48 10.48 -16.85
C LEU A 141 22.71 8.98 -16.75
N ALA A 142 21.84 8.19 -16.13
CA ALA A 142 21.98 6.74 -16.05
C ALA A 142 21.29 6.01 -17.20
N ASP A 143 20.37 6.66 -17.92
CA ASP A 143 19.40 6.02 -18.84
C ASP A 143 18.52 4.99 -18.11
N GLU A 144 17.95 5.42 -16.97
CA GLU A 144 17.15 4.59 -16.08
C GLU A 144 15.82 5.24 -15.73
N ALA A 145 14.80 4.42 -15.44
CA ALA A 145 13.48 4.88 -15.00
C ALA A 145 13.48 5.26 -13.50
N PRO A 146 12.51 6.09 -13.05
CA PRO A 146 12.35 6.41 -11.64
C PRO A 146 11.75 5.24 -10.85
N SER A 147 12.32 4.92 -9.69
CA SER A 147 11.81 3.83 -8.84
C SER A 147 10.92 4.31 -7.68
N HIS A 148 10.68 5.61 -7.54
CA HIS A 148 9.83 6.15 -6.47
C HIS A 148 9.31 7.58 -6.73
N ILE A 149 8.03 7.83 -6.40
CA ILE A 149 7.34 9.09 -6.77
C ILE A 149 7.99 10.35 -6.17
N VAL A 150 8.49 10.37 -4.93
CA VAL A 150 9.10 11.59 -4.34
C VAL A 150 10.62 11.58 -4.31
N ALA A 151 11.24 10.44 -4.63
CA ALA A 151 12.69 10.26 -4.55
C ALA A 151 13.11 9.33 -5.71
N PRO A 152 13.13 9.82 -6.96
CA PRO A 152 13.17 8.97 -8.15
C PRO A 152 14.38 8.02 -8.17
N ALA A 153 15.56 8.49 -7.74
CA ALA A 153 16.79 7.71 -7.63
C ALA A 153 16.98 6.96 -6.29
N ILE A 154 15.90 6.66 -5.55
CA ILE A 154 15.98 6.01 -4.21
C ILE A 154 16.75 4.67 -4.22
N HIS A 155 16.81 4.01 -5.37
CA HIS A 155 17.49 2.74 -5.58
C HIS A 155 19.01 2.89 -5.77
N LYS A 156 19.53 4.11 -6.01
CA LYS A 156 20.96 4.35 -6.18
C LYS A 156 21.63 4.70 -4.85
N SER A 157 22.77 4.06 -4.61
CA SER A 157 23.66 4.45 -3.51
C SER A 157 24.44 5.72 -3.86
N ARG A 158 24.91 6.42 -2.83
CA ARG A 158 25.77 7.60 -3.00
C ARG A 158 27.04 7.27 -3.78
N GLU A 159 27.65 6.13 -3.48
CA GLU A 159 28.83 5.63 -4.17
C GLU A 159 28.53 5.36 -5.65
N GLY A 160 27.37 4.77 -5.96
CA GLY A 160 26.94 4.56 -7.35
C GLY A 160 26.73 5.86 -8.14
N ILE A 161 26.22 6.91 -7.50
CA ILE A 161 26.09 8.24 -8.14
C ILE A 161 27.47 8.86 -8.39
N SER A 162 28.40 8.71 -7.45
CA SER A 162 29.79 9.18 -7.61
C SER A 162 30.48 8.49 -8.80
N GLU A 163 30.34 7.17 -8.91
CA GLU A 163 30.88 6.39 -10.03
C GLU A 163 30.25 6.81 -11.37
N LEU A 164 28.93 7.03 -11.39
CA LEU A 164 28.23 7.53 -12.57
C LEU A 164 28.77 8.90 -13.03
N PHE A 165 28.97 9.84 -12.10
CA PHE A 165 29.53 11.15 -12.44
C PHE A 165 30.97 11.04 -12.92
N ALA A 166 31.77 10.16 -12.30
CA ALA A 166 33.14 9.90 -12.74
C ALA A 166 33.19 9.42 -14.20
N GLU A 167 32.32 8.49 -14.56
CA GLU A 167 32.22 7.94 -15.91
C GLU A 167 31.68 8.95 -16.91
N ARG A 168 30.56 9.62 -16.60
CA ARG A 168 29.88 10.52 -17.55
C ARG A 168 30.62 11.83 -17.81
N PHE A 169 31.45 12.28 -16.87
CA PHE A 169 32.18 13.54 -16.97
C PHE A 169 33.71 13.40 -16.96
N ASP A 170 34.23 12.17 -17.11
CA ASP A 170 35.66 11.86 -17.13
C ASP A 170 36.42 12.51 -15.95
N LEU A 171 35.93 12.32 -14.71
CA LEU A 171 36.49 12.96 -13.52
C LEU A 171 37.67 12.15 -12.95
N ASP A 172 38.83 12.79 -12.80
CA ASP A 172 40.00 12.19 -12.14
C ASP A 172 39.83 12.05 -10.61
N ASP A 173 38.99 12.90 -10.00
CA ASP A 173 38.71 12.95 -8.56
C ASP A 173 37.19 13.17 -8.36
N PRO A 174 36.39 12.08 -8.34
CA PRO A 174 34.95 12.20 -8.26
C PRO A 174 34.47 12.59 -6.86
N PRO A 175 33.35 13.32 -6.75
CA PRO A 175 32.79 13.74 -5.47
C PRO A 175 32.36 12.55 -4.61
N GLU A 176 32.75 12.50 -3.33
CA GLU A 176 32.51 11.33 -2.45
C GLU A 176 31.39 11.58 -1.43
N THR A 177 31.18 12.83 -1.03
CA THR A 177 30.17 13.20 -0.03
C THR A 177 28.88 13.69 -0.69
N ALA A 178 27.76 13.61 0.05
CA ALA A 178 26.48 14.14 -0.44
C ALA A 178 26.56 15.64 -0.73
N GLU A 179 27.33 16.41 0.05
CA GLU A 179 27.56 17.84 -0.19
C GLU A 179 28.36 18.07 -1.48
N GLU A 180 29.43 17.32 -1.72
CA GLU A 180 30.21 17.43 -2.97
C GLU A 180 29.40 17.02 -4.20
N LEU A 181 28.63 15.93 -4.12
CA LEU A 181 27.76 15.46 -5.20
C LEU A 181 26.69 16.50 -5.57
N THR A 182 25.99 17.02 -4.55
CA THR A 182 24.96 18.05 -4.75
C THR A 182 25.57 19.35 -5.27
N MET A 183 26.78 19.70 -4.83
CA MET A 183 27.46 20.89 -5.35
C MET A 183 27.93 20.73 -6.79
N PHE A 184 28.47 19.57 -7.15
CA PHE A 184 28.83 19.25 -8.52
C PHE A 184 27.61 19.34 -9.46
N ALA A 185 26.51 18.69 -9.08
CA ALA A 185 25.28 18.74 -9.86
C ALA A 185 24.73 20.18 -9.96
N ARG A 186 24.77 20.95 -8.86
CA ARG A 186 24.33 22.35 -8.86
C ARG A 186 25.12 23.22 -9.83
N GLU A 187 26.44 23.06 -9.91
CA GLU A 187 27.27 23.83 -10.84
C GLU A 187 26.91 23.47 -12.30
N ARG A 188 26.76 22.18 -12.61
CA ARG A 188 26.39 21.71 -13.96
C ARG A 188 24.98 22.12 -14.38
N LEU A 189 23.99 21.86 -13.54
CA LEU A 189 22.60 22.24 -13.81
C LEU A 189 22.44 23.76 -13.87
N GLY A 190 23.26 24.52 -13.14
CA GLY A 190 23.30 25.98 -13.23
C GLY A 190 23.58 26.46 -14.65
N GLU A 191 24.67 25.97 -15.26
CA GLU A 191 25.05 26.32 -16.63
C GLU A 191 23.96 25.95 -17.66
N LEU A 192 23.29 24.81 -17.47
CA LEU A 192 22.22 24.34 -18.36
C LEU A 192 20.94 25.18 -18.23
N VAL A 193 20.58 25.59 -17.00
CA VAL A 193 19.43 26.46 -16.72
C VAL A 193 19.65 27.88 -17.23
N GLU A 194 20.86 28.41 -17.15
CA GLU A 194 21.20 29.74 -17.69
C GLU A 194 21.06 29.82 -19.20
N GLY A 195 21.31 28.72 -19.92
CA GLY A 195 21.21 28.63 -21.38
C GLY A 195 19.95 27.92 -21.87
N ALA A 196 18.84 28.00 -21.15
CA ALA A 196 17.58 27.36 -21.53
C ALA A 196 16.63 28.34 -22.23
N ASP A 197 15.97 27.89 -23.29
CA ASP A 197 15.01 28.71 -24.05
C ASP A 197 13.58 28.59 -23.48
N VAL A 198 13.21 27.40 -23.02
CA VAL A 198 11.89 27.11 -22.46
C VAL A 198 12.02 26.44 -21.10
N GLY A 199 11.22 26.91 -20.13
CA GLY A 199 11.10 26.30 -18.82
C GLY A 199 9.82 25.48 -18.72
N MET A 200 9.91 24.23 -18.28
CA MET A 200 8.74 23.40 -18.03
C MET A 200 8.62 23.00 -16.56
N THR A 201 7.41 23.03 -16.01
CA THR A 201 7.16 22.51 -14.66
C THR A 201 5.95 21.58 -14.62
N GLY A 202 5.89 20.76 -13.57
CA GLY A 202 4.63 20.17 -13.13
C GLY A 202 3.76 21.17 -12.36
N ALA A 203 2.74 20.63 -11.68
CA ALA A 203 2.05 21.31 -10.59
C ALA A 203 1.64 20.29 -9.50
N ASN A 204 1.81 20.65 -8.22
CA ASN A 204 1.18 19.87 -7.16
C ASN A 204 -0.33 20.12 -7.16
N PHE A 205 -0.73 21.40 -7.29
CA PHE A 205 -2.12 21.84 -7.49
C PHE A 205 -2.17 23.13 -8.31
N VAL A 206 -3.33 23.39 -8.92
CA VAL A 206 -3.66 24.67 -9.55
C VAL A 206 -5.02 25.14 -9.02
N ALA A 207 -5.07 26.36 -8.50
CA ALA A 207 -6.31 26.98 -8.04
C ALA A 207 -7.10 27.51 -9.23
N ALA A 208 -8.36 27.08 -9.35
CA ALA A 208 -9.20 27.43 -10.49
C ALA A 208 -9.59 28.91 -10.50
N ASP A 209 -9.88 29.49 -9.33
CA ASP A 209 -10.34 30.88 -9.17
C ASP A 209 -9.31 31.93 -9.65
N SER A 210 -8.02 31.64 -9.52
CA SER A 210 -6.94 32.59 -9.79
C SER A 210 -5.92 32.14 -10.85
N GLY A 211 -5.88 30.85 -11.19
CA GLY A 211 -4.81 30.26 -11.99
C GLY A 211 -3.48 30.11 -11.24
N THR A 212 -3.47 30.29 -9.92
CA THR A 212 -2.27 30.15 -9.09
C THR A 212 -1.85 28.69 -9.00
N MET A 213 -0.57 28.42 -9.21
CA MET A 213 0.04 27.10 -9.08
C MET A 213 0.72 26.94 -7.72
N LEU A 214 0.62 25.75 -7.14
CA LEU A 214 1.43 25.30 -6.00
C LEU A 214 2.53 24.35 -6.47
N LEU A 215 3.78 24.66 -6.13
CA LEU A 215 4.95 23.80 -6.33
C LEU A 215 5.63 23.53 -4.98
N VAL A 216 5.83 22.26 -4.68
CA VAL A 216 6.45 21.79 -3.44
C VAL A 216 7.73 21.04 -3.82
N THR A 217 8.90 21.59 -3.49
CA THR A 217 10.19 21.02 -3.89
C THR A 217 11.21 20.99 -2.75
N SER A 218 12.24 20.13 -2.89
CA SER A 218 13.35 19.97 -1.95
C SER A 218 14.54 20.89 -2.25
N GLU A 219 14.68 21.37 -3.49
CA GLU A 219 15.92 22.01 -3.97
C GLU A 219 15.74 23.30 -4.80
N GLY A 220 14.52 23.82 -4.94
CA GLY A 220 14.24 25.15 -5.48
C GLY A 220 14.44 25.30 -7.00
N ASN A 221 14.80 24.21 -7.68
CA ASN A 221 14.95 24.06 -9.13
C ASN A 221 13.72 24.54 -9.94
N ALA A 222 12.51 24.21 -9.51
CA ALA A 222 11.30 24.61 -10.24
C ALA A 222 11.15 26.13 -10.35
N ARG A 223 11.45 26.89 -9.28
CA ARG A 223 11.43 28.35 -9.33
C ARG A 223 12.49 28.90 -10.30
N LYS A 224 13.67 28.28 -10.35
CA LYS A 224 14.73 28.67 -11.31
C LYS A 224 14.29 28.42 -12.75
N THR A 225 13.69 27.25 -13.01
CA THR A 225 13.14 26.89 -14.32
C THR A 225 12.16 27.94 -14.82
N VAL A 226 11.25 28.41 -13.95
CA VAL A 226 10.32 29.50 -14.30
C VAL A 226 11.05 30.83 -14.47
N SER A 227 11.92 31.22 -13.53
CA SER A 227 12.48 32.58 -13.52
C SER A 227 13.54 32.80 -14.61
N ALA A 228 14.22 31.75 -15.07
CA ALA A 228 15.32 31.83 -16.02
C ALA A 228 14.88 31.86 -17.49
N THR A 229 13.62 31.58 -17.78
CA THR A 229 13.10 31.42 -19.15
C THR A 229 11.95 32.39 -19.40
N ASP A 230 11.80 32.91 -20.62
CA ASP A 230 10.70 33.81 -20.99
C ASP A 230 9.39 33.07 -21.25
N THR A 231 9.46 31.84 -21.76
CA THR A 231 8.36 30.92 -21.98
C THR A 231 8.29 29.85 -20.90
N HIS A 232 7.17 29.78 -20.16
CA HIS A 232 6.91 28.76 -19.15
C HIS A 232 5.75 27.84 -19.56
N VAL A 233 6.02 26.54 -19.64
CA VAL A 233 5.00 25.51 -19.85
C VAL A 233 4.74 24.75 -18.54
N ALA A 234 3.52 24.81 -18.02
CA ALA A 234 3.11 23.99 -16.88
C ALA A 234 2.27 22.80 -17.37
N VAL A 235 2.71 21.59 -17.05
CA VAL A 235 2.00 20.35 -17.40
C VAL A 235 1.38 19.75 -16.15
N ALA A 236 0.06 19.56 -16.15
CA ALA A 236 -0.66 18.99 -15.02
C ALA A 236 -1.84 18.14 -15.47
N GLY A 237 -2.14 17.06 -14.76
CA GLY A 237 -3.40 16.35 -14.96
C GLY A 237 -4.58 17.20 -14.49
N VAL A 238 -5.75 17.02 -15.09
CA VAL A 238 -6.97 17.76 -14.70
C VAL A 238 -7.34 17.53 -13.23
N GLU A 239 -6.98 16.38 -12.65
CA GLU A 239 -7.23 16.06 -11.24
C GLU A 239 -6.44 16.95 -10.26
N LYS A 240 -5.46 17.72 -10.73
CA LYS A 240 -4.67 18.65 -9.91
C LYS A 240 -5.39 19.97 -9.62
N LEU A 241 -6.53 20.22 -10.26
CA LEU A 241 -7.32 21.42 -9.98
C LEU A 241 -7.93 21.37 -8.57
N VAL A 242 -7.88 22.49 -7.88
CA VAL A 242 -8.62 22.77 -6.63
C VAL A 242 -9.38 24.09 -6.78
N PRO A 243 -10.43 24.32 -5.98
CA PRO A 243 -11.29 25.47 -6.18
C PRO A 243 -10.56 26.80 -5.99
N THR A 244 -9.83 26.95 -4.88
CA THR A 244 -9.21 28.21 -4.47
C THR A 244 -7.79 28.03 -3.97
N VAL A 245 -7.04 29.13 -3.88
CA VAL A 245 -5.70 29.15 -3.30
C VAL A 245 -5.69 28.78 -1.81
N GLU A 246 -6.78 29.06 -1.08
CA GLU A 246 -6.88 28.73 0.35
C GLU A 246 -6.88 27.20 0.56
N ASP A 247 -7.38 26.44 -0.41
CA ASP A 247 -7.43 24.98 -0.40
C ASP A 247 -6.04 24.32 -0.45
N PHE A 248 -4.96 25.07 -0.71
CA PHE A 248 -3.59 24.55 -0.64
C PHE A 248 -3.15 24.19 0.78
N SER A 249 -3.70 24.87 1.80
CA SER A 249 -3.23 24.81 3.19
C SER A 249 -3.10 23.38 3.74
N PRO A 250 -4.14 22.53 3.73
CA PRO A 250 -4.02 21.18 4.28
C PRO A 250 -3.00 20.32 3.52
N PHE A 251 -2.88 20.50 2.20
CA PHE A 251 -1.90 19.73 1.42
C PHE A 251 -0.46 20.13 1.72
N VAL A 252 -0.20 21.42 1.95
CA VAL A 252 1.12 21.91 2.36
C VAL A 252 1.55 21.29 3.69
N GLU A 253 0.65 21.21 4.67
CA GLU A 253 0.92 20.60 5.96
C GLU A 253 1.11 19.07 5.87
N LEU A 254 0.38 18.40 4.97
CA LEU A 254 0.37 16.93 4.92
C LEU A 254 1.45 16.32 4.01
N ILE A 255 1.80 16.95 2.88
CA ILE A 255 2.58 16.29 1.83
C ILE A 255 4.00 15.91 2.29
N GLY A 256 4.73 16.84 2.92
CA GLY A 256 6.09 16.61 3.42
C GLY A 256 6.09 15.64 4.60
N ARG A 257 5.14 15.78 5.51
CA ARG A 257 5.02 14.93 6.71
C ARG A 257 4.72 13.49 6.33
N SER A 258 3.83 13.29 5.37
CA SER A 258 3.39 11.97 4.94
C SER A 258 4.43 11.27 4.06
N GLY A 259 5.10 12.02 3.18
CA GLY A 259 6.04 11.43 2.22
C GLY A 259 7.43 11.20 2.78
N THR A 260 8.09 12.26 3.26
CA THR A 260 9.51 12.25 3.65
C THR A 260 9.73 12.44 5.15
N GLY A 261 8.66 12.65 5.92
CA GLY A 261 8.74 12.94 7.35
C GLY A 261 9.18 14.36 7.69
N GLN A 262 9.25 15.25 6.70
CA GLN A 262 9.61 16.65 6.88
C GLN A 262 8.40 17.44 7.37
N ASP A 263 8.58 18.31 8.36
CA ASP A 263 7.48 19.15 8.88
C ASP A 263 6.86 20.01 7.77
N VAL A 264 7.73 20.60 6.95
CA VAL A 264 7.43 21.29 5.71
C VAL A 264 8.63 21.02 4.78
N THR A 265 8.42 20.97 3.47
CA THR A 265 9.52 20.83 2.51
C THR A 265 10.39 22.08 2.44
N SER A 266 11.59 21.97 1.84
CA SER A 266 12.54 23.10 1.76
C SER A 266 11.98 24.32 1.02
N TYR A 267 11.15 24.10 0.00
CA TYR A 267 10.55 25.16 -0.81
C TYR A 267 9.07 24.89 -1.06
N ILE A 268 8.27 25.93 -0.81
CA ILE A 268 6.89 26.04 -1.25
C ILE A 268 6.81 27.30 -2.12
N SER A 269 6.55 27.11 -3.40
CA SER A 269 6.39 28.22 -4.35
C SER A 269 4.92 28.29 -4.77
N THR A 270 4.30 29.43 -4.47
CA THR A 270 2.99 29.81 -4.98
C THR A 270 3.20 30.93 -5.99
N LEU A 271 2.83 30.67 -7.24
CA LEU A 271 2.99 31.62 -8.34
C LEU A 271 1.70 31.70 -9.12
N THR A 272 1.34 32.91 -9.57
CA THR A 272 0.22 33.14 -10.50
C THR A 272 0.85 33.49 -11.84
N PRO A 273 0.96 32.53 -12.78
CA PRO A 273 1.57 32.79 -14.07
C PRO A 273 0.60 33.53 -15.03
N PRO A 274 1.12 34.27 -16.03
CA PRO A 274 2.54 34.63 -16.20
C PRO A 274 3.08 35.44 -15.01
N VAL A 275 4.33 35.21 -14.62
CA VAL A 275 4.94 35.92 -13.48
C VAL A 275 5.47 37.28 -13.88
N ASP A 276 5.30 38.29 -13.02
CA ASP A 276 5.75 39.67 -13.29
C ASP A 276 7.28 39.86 -13.20
N SER A 277 8.02 38.82 -12.78
CA SER A 277 9.47 38.92 -12.61
C SER A 277 10.19 38.97 -13.97
N PRO A 278 11.13 39.92 -14.16
CA PRO A 278 11.94 39.98 -15.37
C PRO A 278 12.81 38.72 -15.49
N VAL A 279 13.04 38.25 -16.73
CA VAL A 279 14.04 37.21 -17.01
C VAL A 279 15.44 37.79 -16.76
N PRO A 280 16.30 37.15 -15.97
CA PRO A 280 17.68 37.58 -15.79
C PRO A 280 18.46 37.55 -17.11
N ASP A 281 19.18 38.63 -17.41
CA ASP A 281 20.18 38.62 -18.46
C ASP A 281 21.50 38.09 -17.87
N PHE A 282 21.80 36.82 -18.15
CA PHE A 282 23.01 36.16 -17.68
C PHE A 282 24.28 36.61 -18.41
N GLU A 283 24.18 37.41 -19.48
CA GLU A 283 25.34 37.96 -20.20
C GLU A 283 25.75 39.36 -19.70
N SER A 284 24.88 40.06 -18.94
CA SER A 284 25.12 41.43 -18.48
C SER A 284 25.06 41.63 -16.95
N ASP A 285 26.19 41.32 -16.28
CA ASP A 285 26.36 41.46 -14.82
C ASP A 285 26.08 42.86 -14.22
N ASP A 286 26.13 43.92 -15.03
CA ASP A 286 26.04 45.32 -14.58
C ASP A 286 24.68 45.98 -14.88
N GLU A 287 23.78 45.33 -15.62
CA GLU A 287 22.45 45.89 -15.90
C GLU A 287 21.46 45.52 -14.78
N PRO A 288 20.83 46.49 -14.11
CA PRO A 288 19.82 46.19 -13.11
C PRO A 288 18.62 45.55 -13.80
N LEU A 289 18.10 44.45 -13.22
CA LEU A 289 16.82 43.84 -13.59
C LEU A 289 15.77 44.96 -13.71
N ALA A 290 15.34 45.24 -14.93
CA ALA A 290 14.44 46.36 -15.21
C ALA A 290 12.99 45.96 -14.89
N ASP A 291 12.33 46.74 -14.03
CA ASP A 291 10.90 46.60 -13.75
C ASP A 291 10.12 46.94 -15.05
N GLY A 292 9.71 45.90 -15.80
CA GLY A 292 8.89 46.06 -17.01
C GLY A 292 9.06 45.02 -18.12
N SER A 293 9.99 44.06 -18.04
CA SER A 293 10.07 42.95 -19.03
C SER A 293 9.12 41.78 -18.72
N GLY A 294 8.29 41.89 -17.68
CA GLY A 294 7.23 40.92 -17.39
C GLY A 294 6.14 40.86 -18.47
N ASP A 295 5.96 41.93 -19.25
CA ASP A 295 4.94 42.03 -20.31
C ASP A 295 5.21 41.08 -21.50
N ASP A 296 6.43 40.54 -21.62
CA ASP A 296 6.84 39.60 -22.68
C ASP A 296 6.92 38.14 -22.19
N ARG A 297 6.49 37.87 -20.95
CA ARG A 297 6.46 36.51 -20.39
C ARG A 297 5.31 35.72 -21.01
N ASP A 298 5.63 34.56 -21.55
CA ASP A 298 4.63 33.65 -22.09
C ASP A 298 4.38 32.48 -21.15
N PHE A 299 3.11 32.09 -21.02
CA PHE A 299 2.71 31.01 -20.13
C PHE A 299 1.66 30.11 -20.78
N HIS A 300 1.93 28.81 -20.73
CA HIS A 300 1.02 27.78 -21.22
C HIS A 300 0.74 26.76 -20.12
N LEU A 301 -0.52 26.67 -19.68
CA LEU A 301 -1.00 25.57 -18.84
C LEU A 301 -1.57 24.46 -19.73
N VAL A 302 -0.89 23.32 -19.75
CA VAL A 302 -1.31 22.11 -20.45
C VAL A 302 -1.96 21.17 -19.44
N LEU A 303 -3.29 21.15 -19.44
CA LEU A 303 -4.10 20.24 -18.64
C LEU A 303 -4.32 18.93 -19.39
N ILE A 304 -4.14 17.80 -18.72
CA ILE A 304 -4.21 16.48 -19.36
C ILE A 304 -5.34 15.67 -18.76
N ASP A 305 -6.25 15.17 -19.60
CA ASP A 305 -7.27 14.19 -19.23
C ASP A 305 -6.64 12.78 -19.15
N ASN A 306 -6.26 12.20 -20.30
CA ASN A 306 -5.60 10.88 -20.39
C ASN A 306 -6.31 9.79 -19.56
N GLY A 307 -7.64 9.75 -19.61
CA GLY A 307 -8.47 8.78 -18.87
C GLY A 307 -8.95 9.24 -17.49
N ARG A 308 -8.57 10.42 -17.00
CA ARG A 308 -9.01 10.96 -15.70
C ARG A 308 -10.51 11.23 -15.64
N MET A 309 -11.11 11.72 -16.71
CA MET A 309 -12.56 11.95 -16.81
C MET A 309 -13.35 10.63 -16.79
N GLU A 310 -12.79 9.56 -17.36
CA GLU A 310 -13.37 8.21 -17.26
C GLU A 310 -13.22 7.66 -15.84
N MET A 311 -12.03 7.75 -15.24
CA MET A 311 -11.80 7.37 -13.84
C MET A 311 -12.73 8.12 -12.87
N ARG A 312 -13.04 9.39 -13.14
CA ARG A 312 -13.96 10.20 -12.34
C ARG A 312 -15.38 9.62 -12.30
N GLU A 313 -15.85 9.05 -13.42
CA GLU A 313 -17.17 8.43 -13.53
C GLU A 313 -17.20 6.99 -13.01
N ASP A 314 -16.02 6.39 -12.77
CA ASP A 314 -15.88 5.06 -12.20
C ASP A 314 -15.86 5.12 -10.66
N GLU A 315 -17.00 4.79 -10.05
CA GLU A 315 -17.15 4.78 -8.58
C GLU A 315 -16.12 3.92 -7.84
N GLN A 316 -15.50 2.93 -8.50
CA GLN A 316 -14.50 2.06 -7.88
C GLN A 316 -13.06 2.56 -8.08
N LEU A 317 -12.80 3.39 -9.09
CA LEU A 317 -11.47 3.93 -9.38
C LEU A 317 -11.33 5.42 -9.06
N LYS A 318 -12.42 6.18 -8.90
CA LYS A 318 -12.41 7.65 -8.73
C LYS A 318 -11.49 8.13 -7.60
N GLU A 319 -11.35 7.39 -6.50
CA GLU A 319 -10.48 7.79 -5.39
C GLU A 319 -9.00 7.85 -5.80
N THR A 320 -8.61 7.15 -6.87
CA THR A 320 -7.28 7.23 -7.48
C THR A 320 -6.90 8.69 -7.78
N LEU A 321 -7.87 9.51 -8.20
CA LEU A 321 -7.73 10.93 -8.53
C LEU A 321 -7.54 11.82 -7.30
N TYR A 322 -7.77 11.32 -6.10
CA TYR A 322 -7.51 12.07 -4.86
C TYR A 322 -6.01 12.12 -4.54
N CYS A 323 -5.20 11.27 -5.18
CA CYS A 323 -3.79 11.11 -4.88
C CYS A 323 -2.98 12.42 -5.01
N ILE A 324 -2.35 12.80 -3.91
CA ILE A 324 -1.47 13.98 -3.84
C ILE A 324 0.01 13.67 -4.13
N ARG A 325 0.32 12.45 -4.59
CA ARG A 325 1.68 12.00 -4.98
C ARG A 325 2.73 12.05 -3.86
N CYS A 326 2.35 11.74 -2.62
CA CYS A 326 3.26 11.80 -1.47
C CYS A 326 4.09 10.52 -1.21
N SER A 327 3.83 9.39 -1.89
CA SER A 327 4.44 8.07 -1.61
C SER A 327 4.21 7.45 -0.23
N ALA A 328 3.39 8.02 0.65
CA ALA A 328 3.17 7.47 2.00
C ALA A 328 2.71 5.99 1.97
N CYS A 329 1.89 5.64 0.98
CA CYS A 329 1.44 4.26 0.76
C CYS A 329 2.59 3.30 0.38
N SER A 330 3.54 3.76 -0.43
CA SER A 330 4.69 2.98 -0.88
C SER A 330 5.66 2.77 0.28
N ASN A 331 5.96 3.84 1.03
CA ASN A 331 6.84 3.79 2.21
C ASN A 331 6.31 2.87 3.32
N ALA A 332 4.98 2.75 3.45
CA ALA A 332 4.35 1.85 4.41
C ALA A 332 4.30 0.38 3.94
N CYS A 333 4.47 0.10 2.66
CA CYS A 333 4.27 -1.23 2.08
C CYS A 333 5.52 -2.11 2.25
N GLY A 334 5.40 -3.23 2.98
CA GLY A 334 6.53 -4.16 3.20
C GLY A 334 7.14 -4.68 1.90
N ASN A 335 6.32 -5.07 0.93
CA ASN A 335 6.82 -5.54 -0.36
C ASN A 335 7.56 -4.42 -1.11
N PHE A 336 7.03 -3.19 -1.13
CA PHE A 336 7.71 -2.06 -1.77
C PHE A 336 9.07 -1.75 -1.13
N GLN A 337 9.19 -1.87 0.20
CA GLN A 337 10.46 -1.69 0.90
C GLN A 337 11.54 -2.69 0.47
N SER A 338 11.15 -3.85 -0.06
CA SER A 338 12.08 -4.90 -0.53
C SER A 338 12.44 -4.79 -2.00
N VAL A 339 11.49 -4.42 -2.87
CA VAL A 339 11.70 -4.46 -4.35
C VAL A 339 11.64 -3.12 -5.07
N GLY A 340 11.19 -2.04 -4.41
CA GLY A 340 11.08 -0.72 -5.02
C GLY A 340 10.05 -0.60 -6.15
N GLY A 341 10.03 0.57 -6.80
CA GLY A 341 9.05 0.89 -7.85
C GLY A 341 9.29 0.15 -9.17
N HIS A 342 10.53 -0.28 -9.45
CA HIS A 342 10.82 -1.09 -10.65
C HIS A 342 10.13 -2.46 -10.65
N ALA A 343 9.62 -2.93 -9.50
CA ALA A 343 8.71 -4.07 -9.41
C ALA A 343 7.24 -3.66 -9.25
N PHE A 344 6.98 -2.56 -8.53
CA PHE A 344 5.65 -2.07 -8.15
C PHE A 344 5.19 -0.93 -9.05
N GLY A 345 4.92 -1.16 -10.34
CA GLY A 345 4.39 -0.11 -11.19
C GLY A 345 4.56 -0.32 -12.68
N GLY A 346 4.05 0.65 -13.44
CA GLY A 346 4.44 0.89 -14.83
C GLY A 346 5.67 1.80 -14.89
N GLU A 347 5.94 2.36 -16.06
CA GLU A 347 7.12 3.22 -16.27
C GLU A 347 7.02 4.54 -15.50
N THR A 348 5.80 5.01 -15.21
CA THR A 348 5.56 6.28 -14.52
C THR A 348 5.15 6.10 -13.05
N TYR A 349 4.02 5.46 -12.75
CA TYR A 349 3.49 5.42 -11.38
C TYR A 349 3.98 4.18 -10.63
N SER A 350 4.32 4.36 -9.34
CA SER A 350 4.80 3.26 -8.51
C SER A 350 4.11 3.11 -7.15
N GLY A 351 4.21 1.90 -6.58
CA GLY A 351 3.58 1.47 -5.34
C GLY A 351 2.14 1.01 -5.52
N GLY A 352 1.44 0.74 -4.40
CA GLY A 352 0.07 0.22 -4.46
C GLY A 352 -0.93 1.16 -5.16
N ILE A 353 -0.70 2.47 -5.13
CA ILE A 353 -1.56 3.43 -5.84
C ILE A 353 -1.39 3.38 -7.37
N ALA A 354 -0.25 2.88 -7.86
CA ALA A 354 0.03 2.77 -9.29
C ALA A 354 -1.02 1.93 -10.01
N THR A 355 -1.50 0.85 -9.38
CA THR A 355 -2.52 -0.03 -9.97
C THR A 355 -3.74 0.72 -10.49
N GLY A 356 -4.25 1.71 -9.75
CA GLY A 356 -5.39 2.52 -10.20
C GLY A 356 -5.01 3.46 -11.34
N TRP A 357 -3.83 4.06 -11.28
CA TRP A 357 -3.33 4.98 -12.31
C TRP A 357 -3.01 4.28 -13.62
N GLU A 358 -2.23 3.21 -13.58
CA GLU A 358 -1.88 2.41 -14.76
C GLU A 358 -3.14 1.77 -15.38
N ALA A 359 -4.09 1.28 -14.56
CA ALA A 359 -5.36 0.76 -15.09
C ALA A 359 -6.21 1.83 -15.79
N GLY A 360 -6.19 3.07 -15.30
CA GLY A 360 -6.99 4.17 -15.84
C GLY A 360 -6.36 4.90 -17.02
N ILE A 361 -5.02 4.91 -17.14
CA ILE A 361 -4.30 5.61 -18.19
C ILE A 361 -3.83 4.65 -19.30
N GLU A 362 -3.12 3.59 -18.92
CA GLU A 362 -2.49 2.65 -19.87
C GLU A 362 -3.37 1.41 -20.15
N GLY A 363 -4.19 1.04 -19.17
CA GLY A 363 -5.13 -0.08 -19.24
C GLY A 363 -4.76 -1.26 -18.33
N LEU A 364 -5.64 -2.25 -18.32
CA LEU A 364 -5.56 -3.38 -17.38
C LEU A 364 -4.33 -4.28 -17.60
N ASP A 365 -3.82 -4.38 -18.82
CA ASP A 365 -2.67 -5.24 -19.15
C ASP A 365 -1.40 -4.78 -18.42
N VAL A 366 -1.15 -3.47 -18.37
CA VAL A 366 -0.01 -2.88 -17.64
C VAL A 366 -0.20 -3.07 -16.14
N ALA A 367 -1.40 -2.81 -15.62
CA ALA A 367 -1.69 -3.02 -14.20
C ALA A 367 -1.52 -4.50 -13.77
N ALA A 368 -1.81 -5.46 -14.65
CA ALA A 368 -1.70 -6.89 -14.37
C ALA A 368 -0.25 -7.34 -14.09
N GLU A 369 0.75 -6.64 -14.62
CA GLU A 369 2.16 -7.01 -14.45
C GLU A 369 2.59 -7.01 -12.97
N PHE A 370 2.05 -6.08 -12.18
CA PHE A 370 2.48 -5.84 -10.80
C PHE A 370 1.36 -5.87 -9.75
N ASN A 371 0.07 -5.85 -10.14
CA ASN A 371 -1.07 -5.85 -9.20
C ASN A 371 -0.96 -6.92 -8.10
N ASP A 372 -0.47 -8.11 -8.46
CA ASP A 372 -0.26 -9.26 -7.56
C ASP A 372 0.64 -8.96 -6.34
N LEU A 373 1.50 -7.94 -6.43
CA LEU A 373 2.34 -7.53 -5.31
C LEU A 373 1.54 -6.87 -4.18
N CYS A 374 0.33 -6.37 -4.45
CA CYS A 374 -0.59 -5.92 -3.43
C CYS A 374 -1.23 -7.11 -2.72
N THR A 375 -1.05 -7.19 -1.40
CA THR A 375 -1.58 -8.28 -0.56
C THR A 375 -2.88 -7.91 0.17
N GLY A 376 -3.41 -6.71 -0.07
CA GLY A 376 -4.64 -6.23 0.57
C GLY A 376 -4.55 -6.15 2.09
N CYS A 377 -3.40 -5.74 2.64
CA CYS A 377 -3.16 -5.63 4.09
C CYS A 377 -3.61 -4.29 4.70
N SER A 378 -4.06 -3.36 3.86
CA SER A 378 -4.66 -2.07 4.22
C SER A 378 -3.79 -1.09 5.01
N ARG A 379 -2.49 -1.35 5.18
CA ARG A 379 -1.56 -0.42 5.88
C ARG A 379 -1.40 0.94 5.19
N CYS A 380 -1.62 0.98 3.88
CA CYS A 380 -1.59 2.22 3.11
C CYS A 380 -2.78 3.14 3.37
N VAL A 381 -3.90 2.64 3.90
CA VAL A 381 -5.11 3.44 4.17
C VAL A 381 -4.86 4.46 5.29
N PRO A 382 -4.47 4.08 6.53
CA PRO A 382 -4.19 5.06 7.58
C PRO A 382 -2.96 5.92 7.27
N ALA A 383 -2.04 5.45 6.41
CA ALA A 383 -0.88 6.22 5.96
C ALA A 383 -1.24 7.29 4.90
N CYS A 384 -2.38 7.16 4.22
CA CYS A 384 -2.77 8.07 3.15
C CYS A 384 -3.30 9.40 3.73
N PRO A 385 -2.71 10.56 3.37
CA PRO A 385 -3.16 11.86 3.87
C PRO A 385 -4.53 12.30 3.35
N VAL A 386 -5.08 11.58 2.37
CA VAL A 386 -6.42 11.82 1.79
C VAL A 386 -7.30 10.55 1.89
N GLY A 387 -6.88 9.57 2.69
CA GLY A 387 -7.69 8.41 3.06
C GLY A 387 -8.11 7.48 1.93
N ILE A 388 -7.36 7.38 0.82
CA ILE A 388 -7.71 6.53 -0.33
C ILE A 388 -7.73 5.04 0.07
N ASP A 389 -8.79 4.31 -0.31
CA ASP A 389 -8.87 2.86 -0.17
C ASP A 389 -8.09 2.15 -1.30
N ILE A 390 -6.77 2.29 -1.25
CA ILE A 390 -5.82 1.66 -2.17
C ILE A 390 -5.99 0.13 -2.26
N PRO A 391 -6.15 -0.64 -1.14
CA PRO A 391 -6.33 -2.09 -1.26
C PRO A 391 -7.63 -2.45 -1.97
N TRP A 392 -8.71 -1.68 -1.80
CA TRP A 392 -9.94 -1.88 -2.56
C TRP A 392 -9.75 -1.62 -4.05
N ILE A 393 -9.11 -0.51 -4.43
CA ILE A 393 -8.77 -0.22 -5.83
C ILE A 393 -8.00 -1.39 -6.45
N ASN A 394 -7.00 -1.92 -5.74
CA ASN A 394 -6.22 -3.07 -6.22
C ASN A 394 -7.07 -4.34 -6.36
N THR A 395 -8.01 -4.57 -5.44
CA THR A 395 -8.93 -5.72 -5.47
C THR A 395 -9.89 -5.63 -6.65
N VAL A 396 -10.42 -4.43 -6.93
CA VAL A 396 -11.28 -4.17 -8.08
C VAL A 396 -10.53 -4.33 -9.40
N VAL A 397 -9.32 -3.79 -9.51
CA VAL A 397 -8.51 -3.96 -10.73
C VAL A 397 -8.17 -5.43 -10.93
N ARG A 398 -7.87 -6.19 -9.85
CA ARG A 398 -7.66 -7.63 -9.91
C ARG A 398 -8.91 -8.38 -10.40
N ASP A 399 -10.08 -8.06 -9.88
CA ASP A 399 -11.37 -8.61 -10.34
C ASP A 399 -11.59 -8.33 -11.84
N ARG A 400 -11.25 -7.12 -12.32
CA ARG A 400 -11.36 -6.77 -13.75
C ARG A 400 -10.37 -7.54 -14.62
N ILE A 401 -9.12 -7.69 -14.20
CA ILE A 401 -8.09 -8.50 -14.88
C ILE A 401 -8.58 -9.95 -14.98
N ASN A 402 -9.01 -10.52 -13.86
CA ASN A 402 -9.56 -11.86 -13.76
C ASN A 402 -10.72 -12.12 -14.74
N ARG A 403 -11.56 -11.11 -14.99
CA ARG A 403 -12.68 -11.17 -15.97
C ARG A 403 -12.23 -10.98 -17.42
N GLY A 404 -11.11 -10.27 -17.64
CA GLY A 404 -10.55 -9.95 -18.95
C GLY A 404 -9.82 -11.11 -19.63
N GLU A 405 -9.21 -12.02 -18.85
CA GLU A 405 -8.38 -13.14 -19.34
C GLU A 405 -9.15 -14.38 -19.86
N ALA A 406 -10.43 -14.23 -20.21
CA ALA A 406 -11.28 -15.37 -20.60
C ALA A 406 -10.87 -16.01 -21.95
N ASP A 407 -9.96 -17.00 -21.91
CA ASP A 407 -9.95 -18.12 -22.87
C ASP A 407 -10.91 -19.20 -22.34
N PRO A 408 -12.10 -19.43 -22.96
CA PRO A 408 -13.10 -20.41 -22.48
C PRO A 408 -12.66 -21.89 -22.59
N GLY A 409 -11.37 -22.12 -22.81
CA GLY A 409 -10.81 -23.32 -23.39
C GLY A 409 -9.84 -24.08 -22.51
N GLN A 410 -10.03 -24.20 -21.19
CA GLN A 410 -9.46 -25.34 -20.43
C GLN A 410 -10.07 -25.55 -19.03
N THR A 411 -10.62 -26.74 -18.82
CA THR A 411 -10.92 -27.37 -17.50
C THR A 411 -12.01 -26.82 -16.56
N ASP A 412 -12.69 -25.70 -16.87
CA ASP A 412 -13.74 -25.10 -16.00
C ASP A 412 -14.83 -26.07 -15.50
N TRP A 413 -15.39 -26.89 -16.39
CA TRP A 413 -16.52 -27.76 -16.05
C TRP A 413 -16.21 -28.84 -15.00
N MET A 414 -14.94 -29.23 -14.84
CA MET A 414 -14.57 -30.27 -13.87
C MET A 414 -14.49 -29.75 -12.44
N PHE A 415 -14.25 -28.44 -12.25
CA PHE A 415 -14.03 -27.83 -10.95
C PHE A 415 -15.23 -27.05 -10.43
N GLU A 416 -16.10 -26.50 -11.29
CA GLU A 416 -17.37 -25.88 -10.88
C GLU A 416 -18.23 -26.81 -10.00
N GLU A 417 -18.17 -28.12 -10.22
CA GLU A 417 -18.94 -29.12 -9.46
C GLU A 417 -18.27 -29.51 -8.11
N LEU A 418 -16.97 -29.25 -7.95
CA LEU A 418 -16.17 -29.58 -6.76
C LEU A 418 -15.95 -28.37 -5.85
N VAL A 419 -15.91 -27.17 -6.43
CA VAL A 419 -15.57 -25.90 -5.81
C VAL A 419 -16.46 -24.81 -6.43
N PRO A 420 -17.77 -24.79 -6.12
CA PRO A 420 -18.68 -23.80 -6.68
C PRO A 420 -18.33 -22.41 -6.13
N ASP A 421 -18.17 -21.44 -7.03
CA ASP A 421 -18.03 -20.03 -6.73
C ASP A 421 -18.98 -19.18 -7.59
N GLU A 422 -19.12 -17.89 -7.25
CA GLU A 422 -20.01 -16.97 -7.96
C GLU A 422 -19.32 -16.20 -9.10
N GLU A 423 -18.05 -16.52 -9.36
CA GLU A 423 -17.25 -15.82 -10.36
C GLU A 423 -17.58 -16.28 -11.79
N PRO A 424 -17.44 -15.39 -12.78
CA PRO A 424 -17.56 -15.79 -14.18
C PRO A 424 -16.45 -16.77 -14.60
N ALA A 425 -16.73 -17.55 -15.66
CA ALA A 425 -15.77 -18.48 -16.27
C ALA A 425 -14.49 -17.74 -16.76
N GLY A 426 -13.33 -18.40 -16.66
CA GLY A 426 -12.04 -17.85 -17.14
C GLY A 426 -10.96 -17.56 -16.10
N LEU A 427 -11.24 -17.74 -14.80
CA LEU A 427 -10.24 -17.60 -13.73
C LEU A 427 -9.16 -18.70 -13.78
N ASP A 428 -7.93 -18.34 -13.41
CA ASP A 428 -6.85 -19.31 -13.28
C ASP A 428 -7.11 -20.32 -12.13
N LEU A 429 -6.56 -21.53 -12.28
CA LEU A 429 -6.77 -22.63 -11.33
C LEU A 429 -6.20 -22.34 -9.93
N ALA A 430 -5.06 -21.64 -9.83
CA ALA A 430 -4.44 -21.33 -8.55
C ALA A 430 -5.28 -20.32 -7.77
N THR A 431 -5.80 -19.29 -8.44
CA THR A 431 -6.75 -18.31 -7.92
C THR A 431 -8.00 -19.00 -7.39
N ARG A 432 -8.62 -19.92 -8.16
CA ARG A 432 -9.79 -20.66 -7.68
C ARG A 432 -9.50 -21.55 -6.48
N LEU A 433 -8.35 -22.23 -6.45
CA LEU A 433 -7.95 -23.07 -5.32
C LEU A 433 -7.75 -22.25 -4.04
N VAL A 434 -7.08 -21.10 -4.14
CA VAL A 434 -6.83 -20.19 -3.02
C VAL A 434 -8.11 -19.51 -2.56
N GLY A 435 -8.90 -18.96 -3.49
CA GLY A 435 -10.14 -18.25 -3.19
C GLY A 435 -11.16 -19.14 -2.49
N ASN A 436 -11.18 -20.44 -2.80
CA ASN A 436 -12.07 -21.41 -2.18
C ASN A 436 -11.39 -22.29 -1.12
N TYR A 437 -10.38 -21.76 -0.43
CA TYR A 437 -9.61 -22.49 0.59
C TYR A 437 -10.49 -23.15 1.67
N GLU A 438 -11.62 -22.54 2.04
CA GLU A 438 -12.54 -23.12 3.03
C GLU A 438 -13.07 -24.50 2.61
N THR A 439 -13.45 -24.66 1.35
CA THR A 439 -13.92 -25.94 0.81
C THR A 439 -12.80 -26.97 0.87
N LEU A 440 -11.56 -26.58 0.53
CA LEU A 440 -10.39 -27.44 0.64
C LEU A 440 -10.11 -27.83 2.09
N ALA A 441 -10.19 -26.89 3.03
CA ALA A 441 -9.96 -27.13 4.45
C ALA A 441 -11.02 -28.08 5.06
N LYS A 442 -12.29 -27.91 4.70
CA LYS A 442 -13.39 -28.81 5.08
C LYS A 442 -13.14 -30.25 4.66
N TRP A 443 -12.74 -30.48 3.40
CA TRP A 443 -12.44 -31.81 2.89
C TRP A 443 -11.12 -32.36 3.42
N GLY A 444 -10.12 -31.50 3.56
CA GLY A 444 -8.82 -31.78 4.15
C GLY A 444 -8.96 -32.31 5.56
N SER A 445 -9.70 -31.60 6.42
CA SER A 445 -9.98 -32.01 7.81
C SER A 445 -10.73 -33.35 7.89
N ARG A 446 -11.77 -33.57 7.08
CA ARG A 446 -12.50 -34.86 7.00
C ARG A 446 -11.61 -36.03 6.61
N THR A 447 -10.51 -35.76 5.92
CA THR A 447 -9.55 -36.77 5.44
C THR A 447 -8.15 -36.58 6.02
N ALA A 448 -8.02 -35.87 7.16
CA ALA A 448 -6.76 -35.34 7.66
C ALA A 448 -5.58 -36.33 7.69
N PRO A 449 -5.72 -37.59 8.19
CA PRO A 449 -4.59 -38.53 8.20
C PRO A 449 -4.07 -38.88 6.80
N VAL A 450 -4.94 -38.81 5.79
CA VAL A 450 -4.58 -39.05 4.38
C VAL A 450 -4.11 -37.74 3.74
N ALA A 451 -4.85 -36.65 3.93
CA ALA A 451 -4.52 -35.34 3.38
C ALA A 451 -3.12 -34.88 3.81
N ASN A 452 -2.83 -34.89 5.12
CA ASN A 452 -1.54 -34.46 5.67
C ASN A 452 -0.38 -35.38 5.21
N ARG A 453 -0.64 -36.67 5.03
CA ARG A 453 0.38 -37.59 4.49
C ARG A 453 0.67 -37.34 3.00
N LEU A 454 -0.33 -36.90 2.25
CA LEU A 454 -0.20 -36.61 0.82
C LEU A 454 0.44 -35.23 0.59
N SER A 455 0.13 -34.22 1.41
CA SER A 455 0.74 -32.88 1.31
C SER A 455 2.26 -32.90 1.52
N ASP A 456 2.78 -33.86 2.31
CA ASP A 456 4.21 -34.04 2.55
C ASP A 456 4.93 -34.91 1.51
N ALA A 457 4.20 -35.50 0.57
CA ALA A 457 4.81 -36.36 -0.44
C ALA A 457 5.55 -35.51 -1.49
N GLY A 458 6.88 -35.63 -1.56
CA GLY A 458 7.72 -34.87 -2.51
C GLY A 458 7.24 -34.83 -3.98
N PRO A 459 6.76 -35.94 -4.58
CA PRO A 459 6.18 -35.90 -5.93
C PRO A 459 4.90 -35.05 -6.04
N LEU A 460 4.10 -34.97 -4.97
CA LEU A 460 2.90 -34.13 -4.93
C LEU A 460 3.24 -32.67 -4.70
N ARG A 461 4.23 -32.35 -3.84
CA ARG A 461 4.76 -30.97 -3.72
C ARG A 461 5.30 -30.46 -5.06
N ALA A 462 6.06 -31.29 -5.80
CA ALA A 462 6.55 -30.93 -7.13
C ALA A 462 5.43 -30.77 -8.18
N LEU A 463 4.32 -31.50 -8.02
CA LEU A 463 3.14 -31.32 -8.86
C LEU A 463 2.38 -30.02 -8.51
N ALA A 464 2.21 -29.73 -7.22
CA ALA A 464 1.56 -28.52 -6.72
C ALA A 464 2.29 -27.26 -7.18
N GLU A 465 3.62 -27.23 -7.12
CA GLU A 465 4.42 -26.14 -7.66
C GLU A 465 4.22 -25.96 -9.17
N ARG A 466 4.18 -27.07 -9.93
CA ARG A 466 4.06 -27.01 -11.38
C ARG A 466 2.66 -26.66 -11.88
N VAL A 467 1.62 -26.99 -11.11
CA VAL A 467 0.21 -26.87 -11.53
C VAL A 467 -0.49 -25.70 -10.84
N ALA A 468 -0.19 -25.44 -9.57
CA ALA A 468 -0.83 -24.41 -8.76
C ALA A 468 0.15 -23.31 -8.29
N GLY A 469 1.41 -23.35 -8.74
CA GLY A 469 2.41 -22.32 -8.42
C GLY A 469 2.87 -22.30 -6.96
N ILE A 470 2.56 -23.31 -6.15
CA ILE A 470 2.92 -23.34 -4.72
C ILE A 470 4.38 -23.77 -4.54
N ASP A 471 5.21 -22.91 -3.95
CA ASP A 471 6.64 -23.17 -3.72
C ASP A 471 6.85 -24.40 -2.81
N ARG A 472 7.67 -25.35 -3.28
CA ARG A 472 7.98 -26.59 -2.54
C ARG A 472 8.68 -26.39 -1.20
N ARG A 473 9.29 -25.22 -0.99
CA ARG A 473 9.99 -24.83 0.25
C ARG A 473 9.02 -24.40 1.35
N ARG A 474 7.75 -24.14 1.00
CA ARG A 474 6.70 -23.92 1.98
C ARG A 474 6.17 -25.24 2.51
N ASP A 475 5.95 -25.25 3.81
CA ASP A 475 5.16 -26.29 4.43
C ASP A 475 3.68 -25.96 4.29
N LEU A 476 2.90 -26.95 3.88
CA LEU A 476 1.46 -26.79 3.72
C LEU A 476 0.78 -26.95 5.09
N PRO A 477 -0.30 -26.22 5.36
CA PRO A 477 -1.02 -26.34 6.62
C PRO A 477 -1.47 -27.78 6.91
N GLU A 478 -1.26 -28.24 8.14
CA GLU A 478 -1.73 -29.55 8.58
C GLU A 478 -3.19 -29.47 9.04
N PHE A 479 -4.08 -30.25 8.40
CA PHE A 479 -5.48 -30.26 8.81
C PHE A 479 -5.67 -31.07 10.11
N ALA A 480 -6.44 -30.53 11.04
CA ALA A 480 -6.90 -31.21 12.23
C ALA A 480 -7.99 -32.25 11.88
N SER A 481 -7.90 -33.44 12.50
CA SER A 481 -8.89 -34.50 12.32
C SER A 481 -10.21 -34.27 13.06
N GLU A 482 -10.21 -33.38 14.05
CA GLU A 482 -11.38 -32.98 14.83
C GLU A 482 -11.47 -31.45 14.76
N PRO A 483 -12.44 -30.90 13.98
CA PRO A 483 -12.66 -29.46 13.92
C PRO A 483 -13.02 -28.85 15.27
N LEU A 484 -12.79 -27.54 15.42
CA LEU A 484 -13.12 -26.82 16.67
C LEU A 484 -14.60 -26.94 17.04
N VAL A 485 -15.49 -26.78 16.05
CA VAL A 485 -16.95 -26.89 16.24
C VAL A 485 -17.33 -28.28 16.78
N ASP A 486 -16.77 -29.33 16.19
CA ASP A 486 -17.02 -30.72 16.59
C ASP A 486 -16.47 -31.00 17.99
N TRP A 487 -15.24 -30.55 18.28
CA TRP A 487 -14.65 -30.65 19.61
C TRP A 487 -15.52 -29.96 20.67
N PHE A 488 -15.99 -28.74 20.39
CA PHE A 488 -16.82 -27.96 21.32
C PHE A 488 -18.17 -28.64 21.59
N ALA A 489 -18.77 -29.23 20.57
CA ALA A 489 -19.98 -30.03 20.70
C ALA A 489 -19.72 -31.31 21.53
N ALA A 490 -18.62 -32.03 21.24
CA ALA A 490 -18.27 -33.29 21.89
C ALA A 490 -17.99 -33.12 23.40
N ARG A 491 -17.41 -31.99 23.81
CA ARG A 491 -17.21 -31.67 25.25
C ARG A 491 -18.49 -31.25 25.99
N GLY A 492 -19.63 -31.13 25.30
CA GLY A 492 -20.92 -30.75 25.89
C GLY A 492 -21.20 -29.25 25.96
N GLY A 493 -20.47 -28.42 25.21
CA GLY A 493 -20.67 -26.98 25.13
C GLY A 493 -19.94 -26.15 26.20
N ALA A 494 -20.54 -25.01 26.56
CA ALA A 494 -19.98 -24.06 27.52
C ALA A 494 -19.91 -24.64 28.93
N ARG A 495 -18.80 -24.40 29.64
CA ARG A 495 -18.63 -24.74 31.05
C ARG A 495 -19.28 -23.73 31.99
N VAL A 496 -19.32 -22.45 31.58
CA VAL A 496 -20.03 -21.40 32.31
C VAL A 496 -21.52 -21.46 31.95
N PRO A 497 -22.45 -21.69 32.90
CA PRO A 497 -23.87 -21.67 32.60
C PRO A 497 -24.34 -20.28 32.19
N ALA A 498 -25.22 -20.18 31.17
CA ALA A 498 -25.73 -18.88 30.70
C ALA A 498 -26.43 -18.05 31.79
N ALA A 499 -27.05 -18.71 32.77
CA ALA A 499 -27.69 -18.02 33.90
C ALA A 499 -26.72 -17.44 34.93
N GLU A 500 -25.45 -17.86 34.90
CA GLU A 500 -24.38 -17.45 35.82
C GLU A 500 -23.36 -16.54 35.15
N ALA A 501 -23.40 -16.43 33.81
CA ALA A 501 -22.45 -15.65 33.03
C ALA A 501 -22.79 -14.16 33.02
N GLU A 502 -21.76 -13.33 33.09
CA GLU A 502 -21.88 -11.86 32.98
C GLU A 502 -21.96 -11.38 31.53
N ARG A 503 -21.51 -12.22 30.59
CA ARG A 503 -21.50 -12.00 29.14
C ARG A 503 -21.74 -13.32 28.41
N GLU A 504 -22.40 -13.25 27.26
CA GLU A 504 -22.48 -14.34 26.28
C GLU A 504 -21.71 -13.92 25.03
N ALA A 505 -20.84 -14.80 24.53
CA ALA A 505 -20.06 -14.54 23.33
C ALA A 505 -20.13 -15.71 22.35
N VAL A 506 -20.21 -15.40 21.07
CA VAL A 506 -19.94 -16.33 19.97
C VAL A 506 -18.46 -16.27 19.66
N LEU A 507 -17.74 -17.37 19.83
CA LEU A 507 -16.41 -17.51 19.25
C LEU A 507 -16.60 -17.93 17.80
N TYR A 508 -16.28 -17.02 16.88
CA TYR A 508 -16.37 -17.25 15.44
C TYR A 508 -15.32 -18.29 15.01
N PRO A 509 -15.73 -19.47 14.49
CA PRO A 509 -14.78 -20.52 14.10
C PRO A 509 -14.28 -20.25 12.68
N ASP A 510 -13.37 -19.29 12.55
CA ASP A 510 -12.74 -19.01 11.26
C ASP A 510 -12.09 -20.25 10.64
N THR A 511 -11.88 -20.23 9.32
CA THR A 511 -11.42 -21.39 8.55
C THR A 511 -10.12 -21.98 9.09
N ALA A 512 -9.16 -21.14 9.46
CA ALA A 512 -7.87 -21.60 9.97
C ALA A 512 -8.02 -22.22 11.37
N THR A 513 -8.64 -21.50 12.30
CA THR A 513 -8.89 -21.98 13.67
C THR A 513 -9.77 -23.23 13.68
N ASN A 514 -10.75 -23.36 12.79
CA ASN A 514 -11.65 -24.51 12.80
C ASN A 514 -11.02 -25.78 12.24
N TYR A 515 -10.15 -25.68 11.23
CA TYR A 515 -9.65 -26.86 10.50
C TYR A 515 -8.13 -27.09 10.60
N VAL A 516 -7.34 -26.12 11.04
CA VAL A 516 -5.86 -26.19 11.11
C VAL A 516 -5.42 -25.91 12.55
N ASP A 517 -5.57 -24.67 13.01
CA ASP A 517 -5.08 -24.16 14.31
C ASP A 517 -6.09 -24.40 15.45
N VAL A 518 -6.65 -25.61 15.56
CA VAL A 518 -7.77 -25.91 16.48
C VAL A 518 -7.42 -25.64 17.94
N ASP A 519 -6.18 -25.87 18.35
CA ASP A 519 -5.76 -25.64 19.73
C ASP A 519 -5.78 -24.15 20.12
N ARG A 520 -5.63 -23.24 19.15
CA ARG A 520 -5.84 -21.79 19.34
C ARG A 520 -7.29 -21.48 19.70
N GLY A 521 -8.24 -22.10 19.00
CA GLY A 521 -9.66 -22.00 19.30
C GLY A 521 -10.01 -22.56 20.67
N LYS A 522 -9.46 -23.72 21.03
CA LYS A 522 -9.65 -24.31 22.36
C LYS A 522 -9.10 -23.40 23.46
N ALA A 523 -7.95 -22.76 23.23
CA ALA A 523 -7.35 -21.79 24.15
C ALA A 523 -8.24 -20.57 24.34
N ALA A 524 -8.80 -20.01 23.25
CA ALA A 524 -9.76 -18.91 23.33
C ALA A 524 -10.99 -19.28 24.17
N VAL A 525 -11.60 -20.45 23.94
CA VAL A 525 -12.72 -20.93 24.78
C VAL A 525 -12.31 -20.99 26.25
N ARG A 526 -11.14 -21.56 26.58
CA ARG A 526 -10.67 -21.66 27.97
C ARG A 526 -10.43 -20.29 28.61
N ALA A 527 -9.83 -19.35 27.89
CA ALA A 527 -9.58 -18.00 28.39
C ALA A 527 -10.87 -17.24 28.69
N LEU A 528 -11.82 -17.27 27.75
CA LEU A 528 -13.14 -16.62 27.90
C LEU A 528 -13.95 -17.24 29.05
N GLU A 529 -13.98 -18.57 29.16
CA GLU A 529 -14.70 -19.24 30.25
C GLU A 529 -14.08 -18.99 31.62
N ALA A 530 -12.74 -18.87 31.70
CA ALA A 530 -12.06 -18.53 32.94
C ALA A 530 -12.40 -17.11 33.43
N LEU A 531 -12.76 -16.22 32.51
CA LEU A 531 -13.25 -14.87 32.79
C LEU A 531 -14.79 -14.80 32.91
N GLY A 532 -15.48 -15.95 33.04
CA GLY A 532 -16.91 -15.99 33.32
C GLY A 532 -17.83 -15.78 32.11
N VAL A 533 -17.30 -15.89 30.89
CA VAL A 533 -18.10 -15.75 29.66
C VAL A 533 -18.77 -17.08 29.30
N HIS A 534 -20.06 -17.02 28.95
CA HIS A 534 -20.75 -18.16 28.34
C HIS A 534 -20.46 -18.19 26.83
N VAL A 535 -19.58 -19.09 26.43
CA VAL A 535 -19.10 -19.20 25.04
C VAL A 535 -20.02 -20.09 24.19
N ARG A 536 -20.25 -19.70 22.93
CA ARG A 536 -20.88 -20.52 21.89
C ARG A 536 -19.94 -20.64 20.71
N VAL A 537 -19.88 -21.82 20.09
CA VAL A 537 -19.11 -22.05 18.85
C VAL A 537 -20.06 -22.68 17.82
N PRO A 538 -20.89 -21.87 17.13
CA PRO A 538 -21.81 -22.35 16.10
C PRO A 538 -21.04 -22.74 14.82
N ASP A 539 -21.58 -23.68 14.03
CA ASP A 539 -21.05 -23.97 12.69
C ASP A 539 -21.40 -22.81 11.76
N LEU A 540 -20.38 -22.06 11.31
CA LEU A 540 -20.51 -20.86 10.49
C LEU A 540 -19.61 -20.95 9.25
N PRO A 541 -19.99 -20.28 8.15
CA PRO A 541 -19.14 -20.16 6.96
C PRO A 541 -17.90 -19.31 7.25
N GLY A 542 -16.89 -19.41 6.39
CA GLY A 542 -15.71 -18.55 6.41
C GLY A 542 -16.03 -17.10 6.02
N SER A 543 -15.09 -16.20 6.31
CA SER A 543 -15.33 -14.75 6.24
C SER A 543 -15.43 -14.17 4.82
N GLY A 544 -15.06 -14.94 3.79
CA GLY A 544 -14.82 -14.41 2.45
C GLY A 544 -13.46 -13.72 2.28
N ARG A 545 -12.56 -13.79 3.27
CA ARG A 545 -11.21 -13.20 3.17
C ARG A 545 -10.34 -13.82 2.06
N PRO A 546 -10.23 -15.15 1.92
CA PRO A 546 -9.46 -15.75 0.82
C PRO A 546 -9.94 -15.34 -0.58
N PRO A 547 -11.24 -15.40 -0.94
CA PRO A 547 -11.69 -14.97 -2.26
C PRO A 547 -11.47 -13.47 -2.49
N LEU A 548 -11.72 -12.62 -1.49
CA LEU A 548 -11.45 -11.18 -1.59
C LEU A 548 -9.97 -10.90 -1.94
N SER A 549 -9.03 -11.62 -1.30
CA SER A 549 -7.61 -11.47 -1.56
C SER A 549 -7.20 -11.83 -2.99
N GLN A 550 -8.01 -12.61 -3.70
CA GLN A 550 -7.76 -12.99 -5.09
C GLN A 550 -8.56 -12.14 -6.10
N GLY A 551 -9.27 -11.09 -5.65
CA GLY A 551 -10.14 -10.31 -6.52
C GLY A 551 -11.40 -11.08 -6.93
N MET A 552 -11.82 -12.10 -6.17
CA MET A 552 -13.10 -12.79 -6.38
C MET A 552 -14.19 -12.07 -5.57
N ILE A 553 -14.62 -10.91 -6.07
CA ILE A 553 -15.48 -9.98 -5.32
C ILE A 553 -16.88 -10.56 -5.09
N ALA A 554 -17.48 -11.19 -6.10
CA ALA A 554 -18.83 -11.76 -5.98
C ALA A 554 -18.85 -12.89 -4.94
N THR A 555 -17.83 -13.74 -4.97
CA THR A 555 -17.67 -14.81 -3.98
C THR A 555 -17.47 -14.27 -2.56
N ALA A 556 -16.71 -13.19 -2.42
CA ALA A 556 -16.53 -12.53 -1.12
C ALA A 556 -17.82 -11.87 -0.60
N GLU A 557 -18.61 -11.27 -1.48
CA GLU A 557 -19.91 -10.67 -1.16
C GLU A 557 -20.90 -11.73 -0.66
N SER A 558 -21.06 -12.85 -1.38
CA SER A 558 -21.92 -13.97 -0.98
C SER A 558 -21.50 -14.56 0.38
N ALA A 559 -20.18 -14.73 0.61
CA ALA A 559 -19.67 -15.16 1.91
C ALA A 559 -20.01 -14.17 3.03
N ALA A 560 -19.97 -12.86 2.77
CA ALA A 560 -20.35 -11.83 3.75
C ALA A 560 -21.83 -11.93 4.12
N GLU A 561 -22.71 -12.14 3.13
CA GLU A 561 -24.14 -12.33 3.35
C GLU A 561 -24.43 -13.58 4.20
N ASP A 562 -23.76 -14.70 3.91
CA ASP A 562 -23.91 -15.96 4.63
C ASP A 562 -23.40 -15.87 6.08
N VAL A 563 -22.27 -15.21 6.30
CA VAL A 563 -21.74 -14.93 7.65
C VAL A 563 -22.73 -14.07 8.43
N TYR A 564 -23.22 -12.99 7.82
CA TYR A 564 -24.20 -12.12 8.48
C TYR A 564 -25.49 -12.88 8.80
N ALA A 565 -26.00 -13.71 7.89
CA ALA A 565 -27.19 -14.53 8.12
C ALA A 565 -27.00 -15.49 9.31
N GLY A 566 -25.81 -16.07 9.45
CA GLY A 566 -25.46 -16.93 10.59
C GLY A 566 -25.34 -16.17 11.92
N LEU A 567 -24.76 -14.96 11.91
CA LEU A 567 -24.47 -14.18 13.11
C LEU A 567 -25.62 -13.25 13.55
N ALA A 568 -26.51 -12.84 12.66
CA ALA A 568 -27.55 -11.84 12.94
C ALA A 568 -28.40 -12.20 14.17
N THR A 569 -28.79 -13.47 14.31
CA THR A 569 -29.59 -13.93 15.47
C THR A 569 -28.81 -13.94 16.79
N HIS A 570 -27.48 -14.02 16.73
CA HIS A 570 -26.62 -13.89 17.90
C HIS A 570 -26.48 -12.44 18.33
N VAL A 571 -26.25 -11.54 17.36
CA VAL A 571 -26.20 -10.09 17.59
C VAL A 571 -27.55 -9.57 18.11
N ASP A 572 -28.67 -10.03 17.55
CA ASP A 572 -30.04 -9.71 18.03
C ASP A 572 -30.27 -10.13 19.49
N ALA A 573 -29.62 -11.21 19.92
CA ALA A 573 -29.68 -11.70 21.29
C ALA A 573 -28.72 -10.96 22.24
N GLY A 574 -28.02 -9.92 21.77
CA GLY A 574 -27.06 -9.14 22.55
C GLY A 574 -25.78 -9.90 22.87
N ARG A 575 -25.40 -10.87 22.03
CA ARG A 575 -24.15 -11.62 22.18
C ARG A 575 -23.04 -10.94 21.40
N ASP A 576 -21.86 -10.87 22.00
CA ASP A 576 -20.66 -10.39 21.34
C ASP A 576 -20.13 -11.47 20.38
N VAL A 577 -19.48 -11.06 19.29
CA VAL A 577 -18.77 -11.93 18.34
C VAL A 577 -17.28 -11.76 18.58
N VAL A 578 -16.62 -12.83 19.01
CA VAL A 578 -15.18 -12.85 19.28
C VAL A 578 -14.49 -13.59 18.14
N VAL A 579 -13.56 -12.90 17.50
CA VAL A 579 -12.80 -13.37 16.32
C VAL A 579 -11.34 -13.54 16.72
N ILE A 580 -10.72 -14.65 16.31
CA ILE A 580 -9.33 -14.95 16.66
C ILE A 580 -8.38 -14.42 15.59
N GLU A 581 -8.73 -14.63 14.32
CA GLU A 581 -7.91 -14.23 13.19
C GLU A 581 -8.16 -12.74 12.85
N PRO A 582 -7.15 -11.85 12.97
CA PRO A 582 -7.37 -10.41 12.77
C PRO A 582 -7.78 -10.05 11.35
N SER A 583 -7.39 -10.85 10.36
CA SER A 583 -7.82 -10.63 8.97
C SER A 583 -9.32 -10.89 8.75
N ASP A 584 -9.95 -11.76 9.54
CA ASP A 584 -11.40 -11.97 9.52
C ASP A 584 -12.14 -10.86 10.25
N LEU A 585 -11.59 -10.34 11.36
CA LEU A 585 -12.17 -9.17 12.03
C LEU A 585 -12.14 -7.94 11.12
N ALA A 586 -11.07 -7.77 10.33
CA ALA A 586 -10.99 -6.70 9.33
C ALA A 586 -12.10 -6.82 8.27
N MET A 587 -12.49 -8.05 7.88
CA MET A 587 -13.67 -8.24 7.02
C MET A 587 -14.92 -7.66 7.69
N PHE A 588 -15.16 -7.99 8.96
CA PHE A 588 -16.39 -7.59 9.65
C PHE A 588 -16.46 -6.09 9.93
N ARG A 589 -15.34 -5.47 10.31
CA ARG A 589 -15.30 -4.05 10.69
C ARG A 589 -15.14 -3.12 9.51
N SER A 590 -14.49 -3.53 8.42
CA SER A 590 -14.11 -2.64 7.32
C SER A 590 -14.58 -3.10 5.94
N GLU A 591 -14.34 -4.36 5.55
CA GLU A 591 -14.64 -4.76 4.17
C GLU A 591 -16.12 -5.01 3.92
N TYR A 592 -16.86 -5.52 4.91
CA TYR A 592 -18.30 -5.80 4.78
C TYR A 592 -19.15 -4.55 4.58
N GLU A 593 -18.63 -3.35 4.84
CA GLU A 593 -19.30 -2.09 4.47
C GLU A 593 -19.60 -2.02 2.96
N LYS A 594 -18.75 -2.66 2.15
CA LYS A 594 -18.85 -2.68 0.69
C LYS A 594 -19.87 -3.70 0.16
N PHE A 595 -20.26 -4.67 0.99
CA PHE A 595 -21.06 -5.83 0.60
C PHE A 595 -22.44 -5.85 1.26
N LEU A 596 -22.52 -5.39 2.51
CA LEU A 596 -23.74 -5.46 3.30
C LEU A 596 -24.44 -4.09 3.34
N PRO A 597 -25.77 -4.06 3.52
CA PRO A 597 -26.45 -2.82 3.85
C PRO A 597 -25.84 -2.19 5.12
N GLU A 598 -25.65 -0.87 5.12
CA GLU A 598 -25.04 -0.08 6.22
C GLU A 598 -25.47 -0.55 7.61
N THR A 599 -26.78 -0.58 7.89
CA THR A 599 -27.30 -1.03 9.19
C THR A 599 -26.93 -2.47 9.57
N SER A 600 -26.71 -3.36 8.60
CA SER A 600 -26.30 -4.74 8.84
C SER A 600 -24.81 -4.80 9.19
N HIS A 601 -23.98 -4.11 8.41
CA HIS A 601 -22.55 -3.97 8.66
C HIS A 601 -22.29 -3.31 10.03
N GLU A 602 -22.84 -2.13 10.29
CA GLU A 602 -22.62 -1.40 11.55
C GLU A 602 -22.94 -2.25 12.78
N ARG A 603 -24.05 -2.99 12.73
CA ARG A 603 -24.49 -3.87 13.82
C ARG A 603 -23.51 -5.03 14.05
N LEU A 604 -23.02 -5.66 12.98
CA LEU A 604 -22.05 -6.74 13.09
C LEU A 604 -20.69 -6.21 13.54
N ALA A 605 -20.20 -5.14 12.91
CA ALA A 605 -18.93 -4.49 13.21
C ALA A 605 -18.86 -4.07 14.69
N ALA A 606 -19.91 -3.42 15.20
CA ALA A 606 -19.99 -2.96 16.60
C ALA A 606 -20.06 -4.11 17.62
N ALA A 607 -20.56 -5.28 17.22
CA ALA A 607 -20.64 -6.45 18.08
C ALA A 607 -19.40 -7.37 17.96
N SER A 608 -18.48 -7.08 17.04
CA SER A 608 -17.34 -7.95 16.72
C SER A 608 -16.04 -7.43 17.34
N TYR A 609 -15.27 -8.33 17.96
CA TYR A 609 -14.05 -8.00 18.71
C TYR A 609 -12.92 -8.99 18.39
N ASP A 610 -11.68 -8.49 18.41
CA ASP A 610 -10.51 -9.36 18.46
C ASP A 610 -10.47 -10.10 19.81
N VAL A 611 -9.97 -11.33 19.82
CA VAL A 611 -9.95 -12.15 21.05
C VAL A 611 -9.16 -11.49 22.18
N MET A 612 -8.06 -10.80 21.89
CA MET A 612 -7.25 -10.11 22.88
C MET A 612 -7.85 -8.74 23.26
N GLU A 613 -8.50 -8.05 22.33
CA GLU A 613 -9.33 -6.87 22.61
C GLU A 613 -10.47 -7.21 23.58
N TYR A 614 -11.17 -8.33 23.35
CA TYR A 614 -12.27 -8.77 24.21
C TYR A 614 -11.76 -9.17 25.60
N VAL A 615 -10.65 -9.92 25.69
CA VAL A 615 -10.01 -10.25 26.96
C VAL A 615 -9.56 -8.99 27.71
N PHE A 616 -8.95 -8.02 27.01
CA PHE A 616 -8.59 -6.74 27.59
C PHE A 616 -9.82 -6.04 28.19
N GLY A 617 -10.90 -5.94 27.41
CA GLY A 617 -12.16 -5.36 27.88
C GLY A 617 -12.73 -6.06 29.12
N LEU A 618 -12.68 -7.38 29.19
CA LEU A 618 -13.11 -8.13 30.38
C LEU A 618 -12.26 -7.81 31.61
N LEU A 619 -10.94 -7.73 31.47
CA LEU A 619 -10.04 -7.39 32.58
C LEU A 619 -10.28 -5.96 33.09
N GLU A 620 -10.42 -4.99 32.19
CA GLU A 620 -10.73 -3.59 32.54
C GLU A 620 -12.10 -3.45 33.22
N ASN A 621 -13.03 -4.37 32.95
CA ASN A 621 -14.37 -4.40 33.53
C ASN A 621 -14.51 -5.35 34.74
N GLY A 622 -13.40 -5.72 35.38
CA GLY A 622 -13.40 -6.43 36.67
C GLY A 622 -13.20 -7.94 36.59
N GLY A 623 -12.88 -8.48 35.41
CA GLY A 623 -12.41 -9.87 35.26
C GLY A 623 -11.13 -10.12 36.06
N ASP A 624 -11.01 -11.29 36.67
CA ASP A 624 -9.86 -11.64 37.51
C ASP A 624 -8.65 -12.07 36.65
N PRO A 625 -7.56 -11.27 36.56
CA PRO A 625 -6.37 -11.66 35.81
C PRO A 625 -5.72 -12.94 36.34
N ALA A 626 -5.93 -13.31 37.62
CA ALA A 626 -5.42 -14.55 38.18
C ALA A 626 -6.13 -15.81 37.65
N ALA A 627 -7.27 -15.64 36.96
CA ALA A 627 -7.94 -16.73 36.25
C ALA A 627 -7.20 -17.10 34.95
N LEU A 628 -6.37 -16.20 34.41
CA LEU A 628 -5.53 -16.42 33.24
C LEU A 628 -4.13 -16.89 33.63
N ARG A 629 -3.37 -17.35 32.64
CA ARG A 629 -2.01 -17.85 32.82
C ARG A 629 -1.02 -16.70 32.94
N ALA A 630 -0.45 -16.54 34.13
CA ALA A 630 0.68 -15.65 34.42
C ALA A 630 2.03 -16.38 34.21
N PRO A 631 3.16 -15.66 34.03
CA PRO A 631 4.47 -16.27 33.93
C PRO A 631 4.91 -16.93 35.25
N VAL A 632 5.43 -18.16 35.18
CA VAL A 632 5.95 -18.92 36.34
C VAL A 632 7.39 -19.35 36.07
N GLU A 633 8.31 -19.00 36.98
CA GLU A 633 9.72 -19.42 36.89
C GLU A 633 9.86 -20.96 36.87
N GLY A 634 10.58 -21.48 35.89
CA GLY A 634 10.93 -22.91 35.76
C GLY A 634 9.78 -23.85 35.37
N THR A 635 8.55 -23.36 35.24
CA THR A 635 7.37 -24.16 34.86
C THR A 635 6.36 -23.35 34.01
N GLY A 636 6.85 -22.57 33.04
CA GLY A 636 6.02 -21.77 32.14
C GLY A 636 5.99 -22.29 30.69
N PRO A 637 5.08 -21.77 29.84
CA PRO A 637 5.12 -21.95 28.37
C PRO A 637 6.31 -21.22 27.73
N VAL A 638 6.94 -20.31 28.49
CA VAL A 638 8.10 -19.53 28.08
C VAL A 638 9.34 -20.22 28.65
N ALA A 639 10.17 -20.83 27.80
CA ALA A 639 11.46 -21.41 28.21
C ALA A 639 12.36 -20.39 28.94
N ALA A 640 12.10 -19.10 28.71
CA ALA A 640 12.80 -17.94 29.26
C ALA A 640 12.07 -17.17 30.39
N GLY A 641 11.09 -17.78 31.05
CA GLY A 641 10.41 -17.19 32.22
C GLY A 641 9.25 -16.25 31.85
N LYS A 642 9.48 -14.94 31.87
CA LYS A 642 8.42 -13.91 31.63
C LYS A 642 8.60 -13.08 30.36
N ARG A 643 9.69 -13.29 29.61
CA ARG A 643 10.08 -12.43 28.48
C ARG A 643 9.48 -12.94 27.17
N VAL A 644 8.76 -12.06 26.49
CA VAL A 644 8.04 -12.33 25.23
C VAL A 644 8.56 -11.39 24.15
N ALA A 645 8.72 -11.92 22.94
CA ALA A 645 8.91 -11.18 21.71
C ALA A 645 7.62 -11.32 20.89
N TYR A 646 6.90 -10.22 20.67
CA TYR A 646 5.57 -10.24 20.06
C TYR A 646 5.59 -9.56 18.69
N HIS A 647 5.07 -10.23 17.67
CA HIS A 647 4.76 -9.63 16.37
C HIS A 647 3.24 -9.44 16.21
N PRO A 648 2.74 -8.19 16.27
CA PRO A 648 1.35 -7.88 15.97
C PRO A 648 1.00 -8.07 14.50
N HIS A 649 -0.16 -8.63 14.23
CA HIS A 649 -0.68 -8.82 12.87
C HIS A 649 -0.92 -7.48 12.16
N CYS A 650 -0.61 -7.40 10.86
CA CYS A 650 -0.76 -6.16 10.09
C CYS A 650 -2.21 -5.63 10.08
N GLN A 651 -3.20 -6.51 9.86
CA GLN A 651 -4.63 -6.12 9.91
C GLN A 651 -5.09 -5.73 11.31
N ALA A 652 -4.47 -6.26 12.38
CA ALA A 652 -4.81 -5.83 13.74
C ALA A 652 -4.38 -4.37 13.98
N ARG A 653 -3.25 -3.95 13.40
CA ARG A 653 -2.76 -2.57 13.48
C ARG A 653 -3.68 -1.61 12.72
N THR A 654 -4.13 -1.98 11.52
CA THR A 654 -4.95 -1.10 10.66
C THR A 654 -6.34 -0.85 11.22
N ILE A 655 -6.96 -1.86 11.86
CA ILE A 655 -8.28 -1.70 12.50
C ILE A 655 -8.20 -1.27 13.98
N GLY A 656 -7.02 -0.86 14.45
CA GLY A 656 -6.83 -0.27 15.78
C GLY A 656 -6.86 -1.25 16.97
N VAL A 657 -6.65 -2.55 16.75
CA VAL A 657 -6.69 -3.57 17.83
C VAL A 657 -5.33 -4.16 18.19
N GLY A 658 -4.26 -3.81 17.48
CA GLY A 658 -2.93 -4.42 17.61
C GLY A 658 -2.25 -4.30 18.98
N GLU A 659 -2.63 -3.31 19.80
CA GLU A 659 -2.02 -3.05 21.11
C GLU A 659 -2.61 -3.88 22.26
N HIS A 660 -3.84 -4.39 22.11
CA HIS A 660 -4.55 -5.09 23.20
C HIS A 660 -3.83 -6.35 23.67
N ALA A 661 -3.24 -7.10 22.74
CA ALA A 661 -2.45 -8.28 23.08
C ALA A 661 -1.26 -7.92 23.99
N THR A 662 -0.55 -6.84 23.68
CA THR A 662 0.55 -6.32 24.51
C THR A 662 0.03 -5.94 25.90
N ALA A 663 -1.04 -5.15 25.96
CA ALA A 663 -1.63 -4.69 27.23
C ALA A 663 -2.07 -5.85 28.13
N VAL A 664 -2.73 -6.88 27.57
CA VAL A 664 -3.14 -8.08 28.32
C VAL A 664 -1.93 -8.84 28.84
N MET A 665 -0.92 -9.07 27.99
CA MET A 665 0.30 -9.77 28.41
C MET A 665 1.04 -9.01 29.53
N GLU A 666 1.18 -7.68 29.42
CA GLU A 666 1.82 -6.86 30.45
C GLU A 666 1.02 -6.85 31.76
N ALA A 667 -0.32 -6.77 31.69
CA ALA A 667 -1.19 -6.85 32.86
C ALA A 667 -1.05 -8.19 33.62
N LEU A 668 -0.75 -9.27 32.90
CA LEU A 668 -0.46 -10.60 33.47
C LEU A 668 0.99 -10.75 33.96
N GLY A 669 1.85 -9.74 33.76
CA GLY A 669 3.23 -9.70 34.26
C GLY A 669 4.29 -10.19 33.28
N TYR A 670 3.96 -10.34 31.99
CA TYR A 670 4.94 -10.58 30.94
C TYR A 670 5.75 -9.32 30.64
N ASP A 671 7.03 -9.49 30.30
CA ASP A 671 7.90 -8.45 29.74
C ASP A 671 7.83 -8.60 28.21
N VAL A 672 7.08 -7.71 27.55
CA VAL A 672 6.80 -7.82 26.11
C VAL A 672 7.72 -6.87 25.33
N ARG A 673 8.44 -7.42 24.35
CA ARG A 673 9.11 -6.64 23.31
C ARG A 673 8.31 -6.77 22.03
N VAL A 674 7.69 -5.69 21.58
CA VAL A 674 6.95 -5.65 20.32
C VAL A 674 7.92 -5.51 19.14
N SER A 675 7.62 -6.17 18.03
CA SER A 675 8.37 -6.01 16.78
C SER A 675 8.11 -4.64 16.15
N ASP A 676 9.19 -3.98 15.76
CA ASP A 676 9.13 -2.75 14.95
C ASP A 676 8.88 -3.07 13.46
N THR A 677 8.95 -4.36 13.09
CA THR A 677 8.58 -4.83 11.74
C THR A 677 7.07 -4.92 11.63
N GLU A 678 6.56 -4.41 10.53
CA GLU A 678 5.13 -4.19 10.38
C GLU A 678 4.43 -5.18 9.44
N CYS A 679 5.19 -5.91 8.62
CA CYS A 679 4.71 -7.00 7.77
C CYS A 679 5.55 -8.24 8.05
N CYS A 680 4.92 -9.41 8.18
CA CYS A 680 5.65 -10.67 8.27
C CYS A 680 6.21 -11.14 6.92
N GLY A 681 5.57 -10.74 5.81
CA GLY A 681 5.92 -11.12 4.44
C GLY A 681 5.06 -12.23 3.85
N MET A 682 4.29 -12.98 4.64
CA MET A 682 3.48 -14.11 4.11
C MET A 682 2.20 -13.66 3.42
N ALA A 683 1.40 -12.85 4.12
CA ALA A 683 0.13 -12.30 3.65
C ALA A 683 -0.79 -13.32 2.92
N GLY A 684 -1.16 -14.40 3.61
CA GLY A 684 -2.01 -15.46 3.06
C GLY A 684 -1.28 -16.27 1.99
N SER A 685 -1.88 -16.37 0.80
CA SER A 685 -1.36 -17.17 -0.32
C SER A 685 -0.14 -16.55 -1.02
N PHE A 686 0.11 -15.25 -0.83
CA PHE A 686 1.20 -14.53 -1.52
C PHE A 686 2.55 -15.21 -1.29
N GLY A 687 2.90 -15.48 -0.02
CA GLY A 687 4.15 -16.14 0.34
C GLY A 687 4.24 -17.62 -0.08
N TYR A 688 3.12 -18.23 -0.47
CA TYR A 688 3.10 -19.59 -1.03
C TYR A 688 3.42 -19.63 -2.53
N LYS A 689 3.20 -18.54 -3.28
CA LYS A 689 3.49 -18.51 -4.72
C LYS A 689 5.01 -18.54 -4.96
N ASN A 690 5.47 -19.41 -5.85
CA ASN A 690 6.88 -19.58 -6.21
C ASN A 690 7.54 -18.27 -6.65
N ASP A 691 6.81 -17.44 -7.39
CA ASP A 691 7.33 -16.16 -7.90
C ASP A 691 7.64 -15.14 -6.78
N TYR A 692 6.98 -15.29 -5.63
CA TYR A 692 7.07 -14.36 -4.51
C TYR A 692 7.69 -14.97 -3.24
N TYR A 693 8.12 -16.24 -3.26
CA TYR A 693 8.69 -16.89 -2.08
C TYR A 693 9.88 -16.09 -1.52
N GLU A 694 10.84 -15.72 -2.37
CA GLU A 694 12.06 -15.01 -1.95
C GLU A 694 11.72 -13.62 -1.43
N LEU A 695 10.80 -12.91 -2.11
CA LEU A 695 10.29 -11.63 -1.65
C LEU A 695 9.59 -11.74 -0.30
N SER A 696 8.78 -12.77 -0.10
CA SER A 696 8.10 -13.05 1.16
C SER A 696 9.10 -13.27 2.30
N MET A 697 10.19 -14.00 2.03
CA MET A 697 11.27 -14.21 3.00
C MET A 697 12.04 -12.92 3.30
N ASP A 698 12.37 -12.14 2.26
CA ASP A 698 13.06 -10.85 2.40
C ASP A 698 12.26 -9.83 3.23
N VAL A 699 10.95 -9.70 2.97
CA VAL A 699 10.06 -8.84 3.76
C VAL A 699 10.03 -9.27 5.23
N GLY A 700 10.16 -10.56 5.50
CA GLY A 700 10.21 -11.13 6.85
C GLY A 700 11.58 -11.03 7.53
N GLU A 701 12.65 -10.74 6.78
CA GLU A 701 14.03 -10.71 7.27
C GLU A 701 14.22 -9.82 8.51
N PRO A 702 13.64 -8.61 8.60
CA PRO A 702 13.79 -7.76 9.78
C PRO A 702 13.23 -8.40 11.07
N ILE A 703 12.27 -9.33 10.97
CA ILE A 703 11.81 -10.12 12.11
C ILE A 703 12.89 -11.12 12.54
N ARG A 704 13.54 -11.80 11.57
CA ARG A 704 14.66 -12.70 11.85
C ARG A 704 15.82 -11.96 12.50
N GLU A 705 16.15 -10.76 12.04
CA GLU A 705 17.17 -9.92 12.67
C GLU A 705 16.82 -9.53 14.12
N GLN A 706 15.54 -9.24 14.39
CA GLN A 706 15.09 -8.87 15.73
C GLN A 706 14.98 -10.06 16.69
N PHE A 707 14.51 -11.22 16.20
CA PHE A 707 14.07 -12.34 17.03
C PHE A 707 14.91 -13.62 16.85
N GLY A 708 15.78 -13.74 15.85
CA GLY A 708 16.49 -15.00 15.53
C GLY A 708 17.41 -15.52 16.62
N ASP A 709 18.13 -14.63 17.32
CA ASP A 709 18.99 -14.99 18.46
C ASP A 709 18.34 -14.63 19.81
N THR A 710 17.02 -14.43 19.84
CA THR A 710 16.34 -13.96 21.04
C THR A 710 16.23 -15.05 22.09
N ASP A 711 16.44 -14.69 23.34
CA ASP A 711 16.15 -15.55 24.49
C ASP A 711 14.74 -15.33 25.03
N ARG A 712 13.84 -14.75 24.22
CA ARG A 712 12.43 -14.50 24.54
C ARG A 712 11.57 -15.57 23.87
N THR A 713 10.38 -15.82 24.40
CA THR A 713 9.41 -16.64 23.67
C THR A 713 8.74 -15.82 22.59
N VAL A 714 8.81 -16.30 21.36
CA VAL A 714 8.21 -15.63 20.21
C VAL A 714 6.72 -15.92 20.16
N VAL A 715 5.94 -14.86 19.97
CA VAL A 715 4.48 -14.85 19.94
C VAL A 715 4.05 -14.06 18.71
N ALA A 716 3.05 -14.55 17.99
CA ALA A 716 2.51 -13.89 16.80
C ALA A 716 0.99 -13.98 16.76
N ALA A 717 0.35 -12.89 16.35
CA ALA A 717 -1.09 -12.90 16.09
C ALA A 717 -1.34 -13.28 14.63
N GLY A 718 -2.32 -14.15 14.41
CA GLY A 718 -2.77 -14.60 13.09
C GLY A 718 -1.97 -15.76 12.46
N THR A 719 -2.65 -16.57 11.67
CA THR A 719 -2.10 -17.83 11.11
C THR A 719 -0.93 -17.60 10.16
N SER A 720 -1.07 -16.70 9.19
CA SER A 720 0.01 -16.42 8.22
C SER A 720 1.27 -15.85 8.89
N CYS A 721 1.14 -15.05 9.95
CA CYS A 721 2.28 -14.55 10.70
C CYS A 721 3.00 -15.68 11.45
N THR A 722 2.25 -16.60 12.07
CA THR A 722 2.81 -17.77 12.74
C THR A 722 3.59 -18.67 11.78
N GLU A 723 3.01 -19.00 10.63
CA GLU A 723 3.66 -19.82 9.60
C GLU A 723 4.94 -19.16 9.06
N GLN A 724 4.91 -17.84 8.85
CA GLN A 724 6.07 -17.12 8.35
C GLN A 724 7.21 -17.07 9.35
N ILE A 725 6.90 -16.82 10.61
CA ILE A 725 7.88 -16.76 11.68
C ILE A 725 8.47 -18.15 11.96
N ASP A 726 7.66 -19.21 11.84
CA ASP A 726 8.17 -20.59 11.87
C ASP A 726 9.16 -20.83 10.73
N ALA A 727 8.82 -20.44 9.50
CA ALA A 727 9.73 -20.56 8.35
C ALA A 727 11.03 -19.74 8.50
N LEU A 728 10.97 -18.59 9.17
CA LEU A 728 12.13 -17.71 9.39
C LEU A 728 13.04 -18.19 10.54
N LEU A 729 12.45 -18.71 11.62
CA LEU A 729 13.16 -18.98 12.89
C LEU A 729 13.35 -20.48 13.16
N GLY A 730 12.59 -21.34 12.49
CA GLY A 730 12.58 -22.80 12.70
C GLY A 730 11.83 -23.26 13.95
N ASP A 731 11.12 -22.37 14.64
CA ASP A 731 10.31 -22.64 15.81
C ASP A 731 8.96 -21.90 15.72
N ALA A 732 7.86 -22.65 15.67
CA ALA A 732 6.53 -22.08 15.55
C ALA A 732 6.15 -21.22 16.77
N PRO A 733 5.78 -19.94 16.57
CA PRO A 733 5.39 -19.07 17.67
C PRO A 733 4.00 -19.44 18.20
N MET A 734 3.76 -19.17 19.49
CA MET A 734 2.43 -19.30 20.07
C MET A 734 1.55 -18.11 19.69
N HIS A 735 0.23 -18.31 19.61
CA HIS A 735 -0.71 -17.21 19.58
C HIS A 735 -0.81 -16.52 20.96
N PRO A 736 -1.05 -15.18 21.05
CA PRO A 736 -1.24 -14.49 22.33
C PRO A 736 -2.30 -15.15 23.22
N VAL A 737 -3.42 -15.61 22.64
CA VAL A 737 -4.48 -16.29 23.41
C VAL A 737 -4.01 -17.62 23.99
N GLU A 738 -3.17 -18.37 23.27
CA GLU A 738 -2.58 -19.61 23.77
C GLU A 738 -1.55 -19.33 24.86
N LEU A 739 -0.87 -18.18 24.78
CA LEU A 739 0.06 -17.73 25.81
C LEU A 739 -0.66 -17.48 27.14
N VAL A 740 -1.84 -16.88 27.13
CA VAL A 740 -2.55 -16.45 28.34
C VAL A 740 -3.65 -17.41 28.80
N ALA A 741 -4.07 -18.36 27.96
CA ALA A 741 -5.13 -19.30 28.32
C ALA A 741 -4.70 -20.26 29.45
N PRO A 742 -5.65 -20.63 30.35
CA PRO A 742 -5.45 -21.70 31.31
C PRO A 742 -5.11 -23.04 30.64
N ARG A 743 -4.37 -23.90 31.36
CA ARG A 743 -4.11 -25.29 30.94
C ARG A 743 -5.36 -26.14 31.11
N GLU A 744 -5.44 -27.21 30.32
CA GLU A 744 -6.49 -28.24 30.45
C GLU A 744 -6.42 -29.03 31.76
#